data_AF-A0AAW0HIB4-F1
#
_entry.id   AF-A0AAW0HIB4-F1
#
_cell.length_a   1.000
_cell.length_b   1.000
_cell.length_c   1.000
_cell.angle_alpha   90.00
_cell.angle_beta   90.00
_cell.angle_gamma   90.00
#
_symmetry.space_group_name_H-M   'P 1'
#
loop_
_entity.id
_entity.type
_entity.pdbx_description
1 polymer ?
#
loop_
_entity_poly.entity_id
_entity_poly.type
_entity_poly.pdbx_seq_one_letter_code
_entity_poly.pdbx_strand_id
1 'polypeptide(L)'
;MGKHPWLGKHLSGPSLPFQITFYEDRGFQGRCYECSTDCPNLQTYFSRCNSIRVDSGCWMLYERPNYQGHQYFLRRGDYPDYQQWMGLSDSVRSCRLIPHHSGTYRMRIYERDDFRGQMSEITDDCLSLQDRFHLSEIHSLSVMEGCWVLYEMPSYRGRQYLLRPGEYRRYLDWGAPNAKVGSFRRITFYEDRGFQGRCYECSTDCPNLQTYFSRCNSIRVDSGCWMLYERPNYQGHQYFLRRGDYPDYQQWMGLSDSVRSCRLIPHQTGSHRMRLYEREDHKGLMMELNEDCACIQDRFHLSEVRSLHVLEGCWVLYEMPNYRGRQYLLRPQEYRRYHDWGAVDAKAGSLRRVITFYEDRGFQGRHYECSSDHSNLQPYFSRCNSVRVDSGCWMLYEQPNFAGCQYFLRRGDYPDYQQWMGLSDSVRSCRLIPHAGSHRIRLYEREDYRGQMVEFTEDCPSLQDRSHLNEIHSLNVLEGCWVLYEMPNYRGRQYLLRPGEYRRYHDWGAVNARITFYEDRGFQGRHYECSSDHSNLQPYFSRCNSVRVDSGCWMLYEQPNFAGCQYFLRRGDYPDYQQWMGLSDSVRSCRLIPHSSSHRIRMYEREDYRGQMVEITDDCSHLQDRFHFSDFHSFHVLEGYWVLYEMPNYRGRQYLLRPGEYRRYHDWGAVNARWEGDSRAIARNDVDGPIHLVGGKGKADEDTRSLSQHRSSRKTGSGGVS
;
A
#
# COMPACT_ATOMS: atom_id res chain seq x y z
N MET A 1 48.15 31.24 -9.74
CA MET A 1 47.33 30.07 -9.34
C MET A 1 46.51 30.47 -8.13
N GLY A 2 45.21 30.73 -8.32
CA GLY A 2 44.33 31.37 -7.34
C GLY A 2 43.01 30.60 -7.16
N LYS A 3 42.37 30.82 -6.01
CA LYS A 3 41.29 30.06 -5.35
C LYS A 3 39.90 30.20 -6.02
N HIS A 4 39.03 29.18 -5.86
CA HIS A 4 37.54 29.19 -6.07
C HIS A 4 36.81 29.98 -4.95
N PRO A 5 35.47 30.33 -4.95
CA PRO A 5 34.32 29.76 -5.71
C PRO A 5 33.05 30.67 -6.06
N TRP A 6 32.03 30.07 -6.74
CA TRP A 6 30.54 30.29 -6.82
C TRP A 6 29.85 31.68 -7.06
N LEU A 7 28.97 31.76 -8.10
CA LEU A 7 27.49 32.05 -8.03
C LEU A 7 26.92 32.61 -9.37
N GLY A 8 26.29 31.74 -10.16
CA GLY A 8 25.34 32.13 -11.21
C GLY A 8 23.98 32.43 -10.57
N LYS A 9 23.53 33.68 -10.65
CA LYS A 9 22.18 34.09 -10.22
C LYS A 9 21.14 33.48 -11.15
N HIS A 10 20.39 32.48 -10.68
CA HIS A 10 19.04 32.23 -11.16
C HIS A 10 18.16 33.41 -10.73
N LEU A 11 17.77 34.26 -11.68
CA LEU A 11 16.69 35.21 -11.48
C LEU A 11 15.38 34.43 -11.57
N SER A 12 14.85 33.99 -10.43
CA SER A 12 13.42 33.71 -10.29
C SER A 12 12.67 35.03 -10.47
N GLY A 13 11.96 35.20 -11.59
CA GLY A 13 11.00 36.30 -11.73
C GLY A 13 9.93 36.21 -10.62
N PRO A 14 9.40 37.35 -10.13
CA PRO A 14 8.36 37.33 -9.11
C PRO A 14 7.11 36.62 -9.67
N SER A 15 6.59 35.66 -8.90
CA SER A 15 5.25 35.10 -9.13
C SER A 15 4.23 36.24 -9.19
N LEU A 16 3.40 36.29 -10.23
CA LEU A 16 2.30 37.25 -10.30
C LEU A 16 1.45 37.19 -9.02
N PRO A 17 1.04 38.32 -8.43
CA PRO A 17 0.26 38.34 -7.19
C PRO A 17 -1.09 37.64 -7.37
N PHE A 18 -1.62 37.04 -6.29
CA PHE A 18 -3.01 36.57 -6.23
C PHE A 18 -3.95 37.76 -6.35
N GLN A 19 -5.00 37.66 -7.18
CA GLN A 19 -5.83 38.83 -7.53
C GLN A 19 -7.26 38.45 -7.88
N ILE A 20 -8.21 39.21 -7.35
CA ILE A 20 -9.65 39.18 -7.65
C ILE A 20 -10.16 40.62 -7.77
N THR A 21 -11.01 40.87 -8.76
CA THR A 21 -11.61 42.18 -9.05
C THR A 21 -13.13 42.08 -8.97
N PHE A 22 -13.74 42.90 -8.13
CA PHE A 22 -15.19 43.01 -7.93
C PHE A 22 -15.74 44.20 -8.72
N TYR A 23 -16.91 44.06 -9.33
CA TYR A 23 -17.57 45.11 -10.12
C TYR A 23 -19.00 45.34 -9.63
N GLU A 24 -19.40 46.61 -9.49
CA GLU A 24 -20.74 46.98 -9.01
C GLU A 24 -21.87 46.60 -9.98
N ASP A 25 -21.60 46.56 -11.28
CA ASP A 25 -22.59 46.24 -12.32
C ASP A 25 -22.25 44.92 -13.03
N ARG A 26 -23.17 44.42 -13.86
CA ARG A 26 -22.99 43.17 -14.63
C ARG A 26 -22.01 43.39 -15.79
N GLY A 27 -21.41 42.32 -16.29
CA GLY A 27 -20.53 42.35 -17.47
C GLY A 27 -19.22 43.10 -17.26
N PHE A 28 -18.71 43.13 -16.02
CA PHE A 28 -17.45 43.79 -15.63
C PHE A 28 -17.48 45.32 -15.81
N GLN A 29 -18.64 45.92 -15.52
CA GLN A 29 -18.89 47.36 -15.66
C GLN A 29 -19.07 48.04 -14.30
N GLY A 30 -19.15 49.37 -14.32
CA GLY A 30 -19.32 50.18 -13.12
C GLY A 30 -18.03 50.36 -12.32
N ARG A 31 -18.17 50.78 -11.07
CA ARG A 31 -17.03 50.90 -10.15
C ARG A 31 -16.47 49.51 -9.85
N CYS A 32 -15.14 49.39 -9.87
CA CYS A 32 -14.46 48.15 -9.51
C CYS A 32 -13.53 48.31 -8.30
N TYR A 33 -13.23 47.19 -7.66
CA TYR A 33 -12.26 47.09 -6.59
C TYR A 33 -11.42 45.83 -6.76
N GLU A 34 -10.10 45.98 -6.77
CA GLU A 34 -9.14 44.90 -6.85
C GLU A 34 -8.68 44.50 -5.44
N CYS A 35 -8.62 43.20 -5.18
CA CYS A 35 -8.20 42.62 -3.92
C CYS A 35 -7.19 41.51 -4.17
N SER A 36 -6.13 41.46 -3.36
CA SER A 36 -5.05 40.47 -3.46
C SER A 36 -4.80 39.68 -2.17
N THR A 37 -5.54 40.02 -1.10
CA THR A 37 -5.48 39.38 0.21
C THR A 37 -6.88 39.20 0.81
N ASP A 38 -6.98 38.51 1.96
CA ASP A 38 -8.23 38.42 2.73
C ASP A 38 -8.77 39.82 3.06
N CYS A 39 -10.06 40.06 2.83
CA CYS A 39 -10.72 41.32 3.17
C CYS A 39 -11.97 41.07 4.04
N PRO A 40 -11.95 41.43 5.33
CA PRO A 40 -13.08 41.21 6.24
C PRO A 40 -14.23 42.19 6.02
N ASN A 41 -14.03 43.29 5.28
CA ASN A 41 -15.09 44.24 5.00
C ASN A 41 -14.87 44.92 3.63
N LEU A 42 -15.64 44.46 2.64
CA LEU A 42 -15.62 45.01 1.29
C LEU A 42 -16.60 46.18 1.09
N GLN A 43 -17.51 46.41 2.06
CA GLN A 43 -18.57 47.42 1.95
C GLN A 43 -18.03 48.85 1.80
N THR A 44 -16.82 49.11 2.28
CA THR A 44 -16.16 50.42 2.16
C THR A 44 -15.69 50.72 0.73
N TYR A 45 -15.54 49.70 -0.11
CA TYR A 45 -15.03 49.84 -1.48
C TYR A 45 -16.14 49.85 -2.52
N PHE A 46 -17.21 49.10 -2.30
CA PHE A 46 -18.37 49.08 -3.20
C PHE A 46 -19.65 48.77 -2.41
N SER A 47 -20.79 49.22 -2.94
CA SER A 47 -22.11 49.08 -2.30
C SER A 47 -22.81 47.75 -2.63
N ARG A 48 -22.49 47.19 -3.81
CA ARG A 48 -23.02 45.94 -4.36
C ARG A 48 -22.01 45.27 -5.28
N CYS A 49 -22.16 43.99 -5.58
CA CYS A 49 -21.25 43.25 -6.46
C CYS A 49 -22.05 42.38 -7.44
N ASN A 50 -22.09 42.79 -8.71
CA ASN A 50 -22.87 42.12 -9.73
C ASN A 50 -22.02 41.34 -10.73
N SER A 51 -20.71 41.58 -10.83
CA SER A 51 -19.79 40.74 -11.60
C SER A 51 -18.40 40.69 -10.97
N ILE A 52 -17.64 39.62 -11.22
CA ILE A 52 -16.35 39.36 -10.59
C ILE A 52 -15.38 38.77 -11.61
N ARG A 53 -14.14 39.26 -11.63
CA ARG A 53 -13.03 38.61 -12.34
C ARG A 53 -12.02 38.09 -11.33
N VAL A 54 -11.75 36.80 -11.34
CA VAL A 54 -10.68 36.21 -10.54
C VAL A 54 -9.49 36.01 -11.45
N ASP A 55 -8.47 36.84 -11.30
CA ASP A 55 -7.26 36.81 -12.12
C ASP A 55 -6.28 35.73 -11.64
N SER A 56 -6.21 35.42 -10.35
CA SER A 56 -5.32 34.37 -9.82
C SER A 56 -5.73 33.96 -8.39
N GLY A 57 -5.50 32.68 -8.07
CA GLY A 57 -5.84 32.08 -6.78
C GLY A 57 -7.29 31.55 -6.71
N CYS A 58 -7.62 30.99 -5.55
CA CYS A 58 -8.96 30.53 -5.19
C CYS A 58 -9.48 31.40 -4.04
N TRP A 59 -10.74 31.78 -4.10
CA TRP A 59 -11.33 32.75 -3.19
C TRP A 59 -12.62 32.23 -2.58
N MET A 60 -12.81 32.42 -1.28
CA MET A 60 -14.11 32.24 -0.63
C MET A 60 -14.74 33.61 -0.40
N LEU A 61 -15.90 33.85 -0.99
CA LEU A 61 -16.68 35.07 -0.79
C LEU A 61 -17.77 34.86 0.25
N TYR A 62 -18.12 35.93 0.94
CA TYR A 62 -19.11 35.90 2.01
C TYR A 62 -20.11 37.03 1.83
N GLU A 63 -21.39 36.70 2.01
CA GLU A 63 -22.51 37.61 1.87
C GLU A 63 -22.45 38.78 2.87
N ARG A 64 -21.87 38.57 4.05
CA ARG A 64 -21.79 39.56 5.14
C ARG A 64 -20.33 39.89 5.49
N PRO A 65 -20.08 41.03 6.17
CA PRO A 65 -18.76 41.35 6.72
C PRO A 65 -18.28 40.27 7.69
N ASN A 66 -16.96 40.26 7.96
CA ASN A 66 -16.29 39.37 8.91
C ASN A 66 -16.46 37.88 8.61
N TYR A 67 -16.52 37.51 7.32
CA TYR A 67 -16.60 36.13 6.84
C TYR A 67 -17.86 35.39 7.29
N GLN A 68 -19.00 36.08 7.24
CA GLN A 68 -20.29 35.56 7.69
C GLN A 68 -21.32 35.48 6.56
N GLY A 69 -22.41 34.75 6.78
CA GLY A 69 -23.49 34.57 5.82
C GLY A 69 -23.20 33.48 4.79
N HIS A 70 -23.91 33.52 3.66
CA HIS A 70 -23.69 32.55 2.59
C HIS A 70 -22.27 32.65 2.04
N GLN A 71 -21.64 31.49 1.81
CA GLN A 71 -20.28 31.38 1.31
C GLN A 71 -20.30 30.92 -0.15
N TYR A 72 -19.44 31.50 -0.96
CA TYR A 72 -19.33 31.21 -2.39
C TYR A 72 -17.88 30.95 -2.76
N PHE A 73 -17.58 29.72 -3.15
CA PHE A 73 -16.26 29.36 -3.64
C PHE A 73 -16.09 29.82 -5.09
N LEU A 74 -15.13 30.70 -5.33
CA LEU A 74 -14.75 31.17 -6.66
C LEU A 74 -13.31 30.75 -6.98
N ARG A 75 -13.09 30.40 -8.24
CA ARG A 75 -11.78 30.07 -8.79
C ARG A 75 -11.43 31.07 -9.88
N ARG A 76 -10.19 31.04 -10.37
CA ARG A 76 -9.77 31.87 -11.50
C ARG A 76 -10.79 31.76 -12.65
N GLY A 77 -11.33 32.90 -13.10
CA GLY A 77 -12.42 32.92 -14.07
C GLY A 77 -13.15 34.26 -14.13
N ASP A 78 -13.94 34.41 -15.19
CA ASP A 78 -14.79 35.58 -15.45
C ASP A 78 -16.23 35.25 -15.07
N TYR A 79 -16.79 35.99 -14.12
CA TYR A 79 -18.15 35.83 -13.63
C TYR A 79 -18.97 37.08 -13.99
N PRO A 80 -19.59 37.13 -15.18
CA PRO A 80 -20.25 38.34 -15.69
C PRO A 80 -21.55 38.72 -14.95
N ASP A 81 -22.11 37.82 -14.13
CA ASP A 81 -23.28 38.07 -13.30
C ASP A 81 -23.24 37.21 -12.02
N TYR A 82 -23.95 37.63 -10.97
CA TYR A 82 -23.93 36.92 -9.68
C TYR A 82 -24.54 35.52 -9.68
N GLN A 83 -25.35 35.18 -10.69
CA GLN A 83 -25.90 33.84 -10.82
C GLN A 83 -24.80 32.83 -11.21
N GLN A 84 -23.73 33.28 -11.87
CA GLN A 84 -22.60 32.44 -12.27
C GLN A 84 -21.80 31.86 -11.10
N TRP A 85 -21.79 32.51 -9.94
CA TRP A 85 -21.24 31.94 -8.70
C TRP A 85 -22.32 31.41 -7.76
N MET A 86 -23.55 31.22 -8.28
CA MET A 86 -24.73 30.81 -7.50
C MET A 86 -25.08 31.79 -6.37
N GLY A 87 -24.77 33.08 -6.56
CA GLY A 87 -25.15 34.15 -5.65
C GLY A 87 -26.67 34.24 -5.52
N LEU A 88 -27.15 34.33 -4.28
CA LEU A 88 -28.58 34.56 -4.00
C LEU A 88 -28.98 36.03 -4.20
N SER A 89 -28.00 36.93 -4.12
CA SER A 89 -28.12 38.37 -4.29
C SER A 89 -26.80 38.96 -4.80
N ASP A 90 -26.75 40.27 -5.01
CA ASP A 90 -25.55 41.05 -5.31
C ASP A 90 -24.72 41.41 -4.06
N SER A 91 -25.05 40.82 -2.90
CA SER A 91 -24.35 41.09 -1.65
C SER A 91 -23.11 40.21 -1.50
N VAL A 92 -21.93 40.80 -1.74
CA VAL A 92 -20.63 40.26 -1.34
C VAL A 92 -19.96 41.30 -0.44
N ARG A 93 -19.63 40.93 0.79
CA ARG A 93 -19.18 41.89 1.82
C ARG A 93 -17.90 41.50 2.54
N SER A 94 -17.39 40.29 2.33
CA SER A 94 -16.01 39.92 2.70
C SER A 94 -15.49 38.77 1.83
N CYS A 95 -14.17 38.59 1.77
CA CYS A 95 -13.54 37.53 0.99
C CYS A 95 -12.27 36.97 1.66
N ARG A 96 -11.94 35.71 1.42
CA ARG A 96 -10.68 35.07 1.82
C ARG A 96 -9.97 34.48 0.62
N LEU A 97 -8.67 34.68 0.54
CA LEU A 97 -7.78 33.93 -0.32
C LEU A 97 -7.58 32.54 0.30
N ILE A 98 -7.77 31.50 -0.50
CA ILE A 98 -7.52 30.11 -0.11
C ILE A 98 -6.07 29.79 -0.48
N PRO A 99 -5.17 29.58 0.50
CA PRO A 99 -3.76 29.31 0.22
C PRO A 99 -3.60 28.01 -0.55
N HIS A 100 -2.65 27.98 -1.47
CA HIS A 100 -2.25 26.75 -2.13
C HIS A 100 -1.64 25.79 -1.10
N HIS A 101 -2.16 24.56 -1.03
CA HIS A 101 -1.63 23.51 -0.16
C HIS A 101 -0.93 22.43 -1.00
N SER A 102 0.34 22.19 -0.73
CA SER A 102 1.18 21.21 -1.44
C SER A 102 1.38 19.89 -0.69
N GLY A 103 0.68 19.70 0.44
CA GLY A 103 0.80 18.51 1.29
C GLY A 103 -0.40 17.56 1.18
N THR A 104 -0.42 16.54 2.04
CA THR A 104 -1.58 15.66 2.22
C THR A 104 -2.76 16.43 2.76
N TYR A 105 -3.97 15.96 2.50
CA TYR A 105 -5.18 16.55 3.05
C TYR A 105 -5.89 15.51 3.91
N ARG A 106 -6.36 15.94 5.07
CA ARG A 106 -6.90 15.03 6.08
C ARG A 106 -7.91 15.74 6.96
N MET A 107 -9.07 15.13 7.13
CA MET A 107 -10.17 15.63 7.95
C MET A 107 -10.79 14.45 8.70
N ARG A 108 -11.20 14.66 9.95
CA ARG A 108 -12.02 13.70 10.70
C ARG A 108 -13.41 14.28 10.87
N ILE A 109 -14.43 13.49 10.62
CA ILE A 109 -15.84 13.86 10.80
C ILE A 109 -16.46 13.00 11.88
N TYR A 110 -17.40 13.58 12.63
CA TYR A 110 -18.03 12.95 13.78
C TYR A 110 -19.55 13.12 13.74
N GLU A 111 -20.26 12.07 14.14
CA GLU A 111 -21.73 12.04 14.18
C GLU A 111 -22.34 12.95 15.24
N ARG A 112 -21.57 13.36 16.27
CA ARG A 112 -22.07 14.21 17.35
C ARG A 112 -21.13 15.39 17.59
N ASP A 113 -21.64 16.38 18.30
CA ASP A 113 -20.86 17.52 18.77
C ASP A 113 -19.69 17.08 19.66
N ASP A 114 -18.70 17.95 19.80
CA ASP A 114 -17.51 17.76 20.64
C ASP A 114 -16.71 16.47 20.33
N PHE A 115 -16.63 16.11 19.04
CA PHE A 115 -15.89 14.95 18.54
C PHE A 115 -16.38 13.61 19.11
N ARG A 116 -17.68 13.53 19.44
CA ARG A 116 -18.33 12.33 19.97
C ARG A 116 -19.03 11.54 18.86
N GLY A 117 -19.38 10.29 19.16
CA GLY A 117 -20.03 9.38 18.20
C GLY A 117 -19.05 8.69 17.26
N GLN A 118 -19.55 8.10 16.18
CA GLN A 118 -18.68 7.44 15.20
C GLN A 118 -17.77 8.47 14.52
N MET A 119 -16.49 8.16 14.47
CA MET A 119 -15.47 8.96 13.80
C MET A 119 -15.15 8.33 12.44
N SER A 120 -15.18 9.13 11.39
CA SER A 120 -14.69 8.75 10.06
C SER A 120 -13.55 9.66 9.66
N GLU A 121 -12.43 9.06 9.26
CA GLU A 121 -11.29 9.82 8.74
C GLU A 121 -11.37 9.90 7.22
N ILE A 122 -11.14 11.10 6.70
CA ILE A 122 -11.41 11.49 5.32
C ILE A 122 -10.13 12.03 4.70
N THR A 123 -9.69 11.35 3.65
CA THR A 123 -8.50 11.69 2.87
C THR A 123 -8.79 11.98 1.40
N ASP A 124 -10.04 11.88 0.97
CA ASP A 124 -10.46 11.97 -0.43
C ASP A 124 -11.80 12.70 -0.54
N ASP A 125 -12.26 12.95 -1.76
CA ASP A 125 -13.54 13.57 -2.06
C ASP A 125 -14.73 12.66 -1.73
N CYS A 126 -15.89 13.25 -1.52
CA CYS A 126 -17.13 12.52 -1.31
C CYS A 126 -18.26 13.18 -2.09
N LEU A 127 -18.77 12.47 -3.09
CA LEU A 127 -19.93 12.88 -3.89
C LEU A 127 -21.26 12.75 -3.14
N SER A 128 -21.35 11.83 -2.18
CA SER A 128 -22.55 11.54 -1.40
C SER A 128 -22.16 10.97 -0.04
N LEU A 129 -22.38 11.75 1.02
CA LEU A 129 -22.10 11.34 2.39
C LEU A 129 -22.96 10.13 2.80
N GLN A 130 -24.22 10.13 2.34
CA GLN A 130 -25.19 9.07 2.63
C GLN A 130 -24.78 7.73 1.99
N ASP A 131 -24.28 7.76 0.76
CA ASP A 131 -23.89 6.52 0.07
C ASP A 131 -22.57 5.97 0.62
N ARG A 132 -21.62 6.86 0.99
CA ARG A 132 -20.27 6.45 1.41
C ARG A 132 -20.19 6.08 2.90
N PHE A 133 -20.89 6.81 3.76
CA PHE A 133 -20.77 6.65 5.22
C PHE A 133 -22.10 6.31 5.89
N HIS A 134 -23.21 6.24 5.14
CA HIS A 134 -24.56 6.14 5.70
C HIS A 134 -24.89 7.28 6.68
N LEU A 135 -24.23 8.43 6.48
CA LEU A 135 -24.42 9.65 7.24
C LEU A 135 -25.09 10.71 6.38
N SER A 136 -26.08 11.40 6.92
CA SER A 136 -26.70 12.59 6.33
C SER A 136 -26.28 13.89 7.03
N GLU A 137 -25.62 13.77 8.18
CA GLU A 137 -25.27 14.89 9.05
C GLU A 137 -23.84 14.75 9.59
N ILE A 138 -23.14 15.87 9.68
CA ILE A 138 -21.85 16.00 10.36
C ILE A 138 -22.02 17.05 11.45
N HIS A 139 -21.87 16.63 12.71
CA HIS A 139 -22.10 17.51 13.84
C HIS A 139 -20.80 18.18 14.31
N SER A 140 -19.67 17.46 14.29
CA SER A 140 -18.35 18.06 14.52
C SER A 140 -17.29 17.48 13.60
N LEU A 141 -16.19 18.21 13.38
CA LEU A 141 -15.10 17.77 12.52
C LEU A 141 -13.75 18.42 12.90
N SER A 142 -12.65 17.76 12.56
CA SER A 142 -11.30 18.27 12.74
C SER A 142 -10.55 18.20 11.42
N VAL A 143 -10.21 19.35 10.83
CA VAL A 143 -9.36 19.41 9.65
C VAL A 143 -7.91 19.41 10.12
N MET A 144 -7.22 18.32 9.84
CA MET A 144 -5.81 18.16 10.21
C MET A 144 -4.92 18.85 9.17
N GLU A 145 -5.24 18.69 7.88
CA GLU A 145 -4.40 19.19 6.78
C GLU A 145 -5.24 19.63 5.57
N GLY A 146 -4.75 20.70 4.92
CA GLY A 146 -5.36 21.30 3.74
C GLY A 146 -6.67 22.06 4.00
N CYS A 147 -7.18 22.73 2.97
CA CYS A 147 -8.51 23.37 3.00
C CYS A 147 -9.54 22.49 2.28
N TRP A 148 -10.78 22.54 2.73
CA TRP A 148 -11.88 21.74 2.18
C TRP A 148 -13.10 22.61 1.93
N VAL A 149 -13.96 22.19 1.01
CA VAL A 149 -15.28 22.78 0.82
C VAL A 149 -16.34 21.72 1.05
N LEU A 150 -17.20 21.94 2.04
CA LEU A 150 -18.40 21.14 2.31
C LEU A 150 -19.58 21.70 1.53
N TYR A 151 -20.46 20.80 1.13
CA TYR A 151 -21.69 21.12 0.42
C TYR A 151 -22.88 20.51 1.15
N GLU A 152 -23.93 21.30 1.33
CA GLU A 152 -25.16 20.90 2.01
C GLU A 152 -25.85 19.71 1.31
N MET A 153 -25.77 19.63 -0.02
CA MET A 153 -26.38 18.56 -0.83
C MET A 153 -25.33 17.67 -1.48
N PRO A 154 -25.70 16.43 -1.89
CA PRO A 154 -24.83 15.57 -2.71
C PRO A 154 -24.43 16.23 -4.03
N SER A 155 -23.38 15.70 -4.66
CA SER A 155 -22.86 16.14 -5.97
C SER A 155 -22.45 17.62 -6.00
N TYR A 156 -21.91 18.12 -4.88
CA TYR A 156 -21.37 19.47 -4.70
C TYR A 156 -22.38 20.59 -4.94
N ARG A 157 -23.61 20.39 -4.45
CA ARG A 157 -24.72 21.35 -4.60
C ARG A 157 -25.12 21.95 -3.25
N GLY A 158 -25.86 23.05 -3.31
CA GLY A 158 -26.39 23.72 -2.13
C GLY A 158 -25.37 24.66 -1.49
N ARG A 159 -25.60 24.99 -0.21
CA ARG A 159 -24.72 25.89 0.55
C ARG A 159 -23.32 25.31 0.69
N GLN A 160 -22.33 26.20 0.64
CA GLN A 160 -20.91 25.85 0.65
C GLN A 160 -20.28 26.33 1.95
N TYR A 161 -19.33 25.57 2.48
CA TYR A 161 -18.63 25.92 3.72
C TYR A 161 -17.14 25.66 3.58
N LEU A 162 -16.32 26.71 3.71
CA LEU A 162 -14.86 26.58 3.75
C LEU A 162 -14.43 26.02 5.10
N LEU A 163 -13.72 24.91 5.08
CA LEU A 163 -12.99 24.43 6.24
C LEU A 163 -11.49 24.63 6.03
N ARG A 164 -10.88 25.32 6.99
CA ARG A 164 -9.43 25.47 7.12
C ARG A 164 -8.91 24.51 8.20
N PRO A 165 -7.60 24.21 8.25
CA PRO A 165 -7.02 23.43 9.33
C PRO A 165 -7.45 23.95 10.71
N GLY A 166 -7.94 23.05 11.56
CA GLY A 166 -8.52 23.40 12.85
C GLY A 166 -9.60 22.43 13.34
N GLU A 167 -10.01 22.63 14.59
CA GLU A 167 -11.05 21.90 15.29
C GLU A 167 -12.39 22.66 15.23
N TYR A 168 -13.45 21.97 14.81
CA TYR A 168 -14.81 22.48 14.74
C TYR A 168 -15.71 21.59 15.57
N ARG A 169 -16.12 22.06 16.75
CA ARG A 169 -16.81 21.25 17.76
C ARG A 169 -18.30 21.11 17.50
N ARG A 170 -18.85 21.93 16.62
CA ARG A 170 -20.26 21.93 16.20
C ARG A 170 -20.41 22.53 14.80
N TYR A 171 -21.51 22.24 14.11
CA TYR A 171 -21.76 22.74 12.75
C TYR A 171 -21.87 24.26 12.62
N LEU A 172 -22.19 24.95 13.71
CA LEU A 172 -22.16 26.41 13.78
C LEU A 172 -20.74 26.98 13.58
N ASP A 173 -19.70 26.21 13.91
CA ASP A 173 -18.31 26.70 13.87
C ASP A 173 -17.80 26.89 12.44
N TRP A 174 -18.35 26.19 11.44
CA TRP A 174 -18.09 26.43 10.02
C TRP A 174 -19.16 27.27 9.32
N GLY A 175 -20.09 27.85 10.09
CA GLY A 175 -21.13 28.76 9.61
C GLY A 175 -22.34 28.08 8.97
N ALA A 176 -22.54 26.78 9.19
CA ALA A 176 -23.74 26.09 8.74
C ALA A 176 -24.93 26.33 9.69
N PRO A 177 -26.17 26.47 9.17
CA PRO A 177 -27.37 26.63 10.00
C PRO A 177 -27.85 25.30 10.62
N ASN A 178 -27.38 24.17 10.09
CA ASN A 178 -27.72 22.82 10.52
C ASN A 178 -26.55 21.88 10.18
N ALA A 179 -26.63 20.64 10.67
CA ALA A 179 -25.58 19.63 10.50
C ALA A 179 -25.58 18.94 9.12
N LYS A 180 -26.49 19.30 8.19
CA LYS A 180 -26.61 18.58 6.91
C LYS A 180 -25.41 18.82 6.02
N VAL A 181 -24.79 17.73 5.60
CA VAL A 181 -23.69 17.73 4.64
C VAL A 181 -23.91 16.57 3.67
N GLY A 182 -23.98 16.88 2.39
CA GLY A 182 -24.21 15.88 1.34
C GLY A 182 -22.95 15.52 0.56
N SER A 183 -21.94 16.40 0.47
CA SER A 183 -20.69 16.13 -0.26
C SER A 183 -19.54 17.06 0.13
N PHE A 184 -18.31 16.72 -0.24
CA PHE A 184 -17.10 17.54 -0.05
C PHE A 184 -16.01 17.19 -1.08
N ARG A 185 -15.13 18.12 -1.48
CA ARG A 185 -14.18 17.89 -2.61
C ARG A 185 -12.81 18.55 -2.55
N ARG A 186 -11.89 18.07 -3.42
CA ARG A 186 -10.52 18.48 -3.79
C ARG A 186 -10.08 17.82 -5.12
N ILE A 187 -9.52 18.53 -6.11
CA ILE A 187 -8.70 18.03 -7.26
C ILE A 187 -8.09 19.23 -8.02
N THR A 188 -7.04 19.08 -8.85
CA THR A 188 -6.52 20.22 -9.68
C THR A 188 -5.79 19.82 -10.98
N PHE A 189 -6.23 20.37 -12.12
CA PHE A 189 -5.61 20.43 -13.45
C PHE A 189 -4.81 21.73 -13.59
N TYR A 190 -3.70 21.73 -14.33
CA TYR A 190 -2.82 22.90 -14.48
C TYR A 190 -2.49 23.20 -15.94
N GLU A 191 -2.50 24.49 -16.29
CA GLU A 191 -2.28 24.99 -17.65
C GLU A 191 -0.82 24.90 -18.07
N ASP A 192 0.12 25.07 -17.15
CA ASP A 192 1.57 25.00 -17.41
C ASP A 192 2.19 23.72 -16.80
N ARG A 193 3.46 23.45 -17.14
CA ARG A 193 4.21 22.29 -16.63
C ARG A 193 4.56 22.47 -15.15
N GLY A 194 4.83 21.37 -14.46
CA GLY A 194 5.29 21.39 -13.07
C GLY A 194 4.26 21.93 -12.08
N PHE A 195 2.97 21.75 -12.36
CA PHE A 195 1.84 22.19 -11.54
C PHE A 195 1.75 23.71 -11.38
N GLN A 196 2.03 24.43 -12.47
CA GLN A 196 2.03 25.90 -12.52
C GLN A 196 0.94 26.43 -13.46
N GLY A 197 0.76 27.76 -13.47
CA GLY A 197 -0.20 28.43 -14.36
C GLY A 197 -1.64 28.44 -13.83
N ARG A 198 -2.61 28.63 -14.72
CA ARG A 198 -4.04 28.54 -14.37
C ARG A 198 -4.37 27.12 -13.97
N CYS A 199 -5.26 26.97 -13.00
CA CYS A 199 -5.67 25.66 -12.57
C CYS A 199 -7.19 25.52 -12.54
N TYR A 200 -7.67 24.32 -12.85
CA TYR A 200 -9.09 23.99 -12.86
C TYR A 200 -9.30 22.68 -12.14
N GLU A 201 -10.42 22.50 -11.46
CA GLU A 201 -10.70 21.32 -10.66
C GLU A 201 -12.01 20.70 -11.10
N CYS A 202 -11.96 19.44 -11.54
CA CYS A 202 -13.15 18.63 -11.73
C CYS A 202 -13.08 17.36 -10.91
N SER A 203 -14.22 17.03 -10.30
CA SER A 203 -14.43 15.82 -9.49
C SER A 203 -15.55 14.94 -10.07
N THR A 204 -16.01 15.26 -11.29
CA THR A 204 -16.99 14.52 -12.09
C THR A 204 -16.62 14.59 -13.57
N ASP A 205 -17.34 13.86 -14.42
CA ASP A 205 -17.30 14.01 -15.87
C ASP A 205 -17.43 15.50 -16.27
N CYS A 206 -16.55 15.94 -17.17
CA CYS A 206 -16.54 17.30 -17.70
C CYS A 206 -16.48 17.24 -19.24
N PRO A 207 -17.58 17.56 -19.95
CA PRO A 207 -17.63 17.47 -21.41
C PRO A 207 -16.89 18.61 -22.10
N ASN A 208 -16.55 19.70 -21.41
CA ASN A 208 -15.83 20.80 -22.03
C ASN A 208 -14.92 21.48 -21.01
N LEU A 209 -13.63 21.17 -21.08
CA LEU A 209 -12.59 21.76 -20.24
C LEU A 209 -12.04 23.07 -20.84
N GLN A 210 -12.31 23.33 -22.12
CA GLN A 210 -11.79 24.49 -22.86
C GLN A 210 -12.32 25.82 -22.30
N THR A 211 -13.47 25.80 -21.64
CA THR A 211 -14.03 26.97 -20.94
C THR A 211 -13.24 27.36 -19.70
N TYR A 212 -12.37 26.48 -19.19
CA TYR A 212 -11.62 26.71 -17.95
C TYR A 212 -10.13 26.95 -18.19
N PHE A 213 -9.53 26.31 -19.19
CA PHE A 213 -8.14 26.53 -19.60
C PHE A 213 -7.96 26.34 -21.10
N SER A 214 -6.99 27.07 -21.67
CA SER A 214 -6.69 27.00 -23.11
C SER A 214 -5.84 25.78 -23.48
N ARG A 215 -5.08 25.28 -22.50
CA ARG A 215 -4.15 24.15 -22.60
C ARG A 215 -4.01 23.47 -21.24
N CYS A 216 -3.53 22.23 -21.21
CA CYS A 216 -3.25 21.48 -20.00
C CYS A 216 -1.90 20.79 -20.13
N ASN A 217 -0.93 21.25 -19.35
CA ASN A 217 0.45 20.76 -19.41
C ASN A 217 0.83 19.93 -18.18
N SER A 218 0.13 20.02 -17.05
CA SER A 218 0.35 19.12 -15.91
C SER A 218 -0.94 18.85 -15.15
N ILE A 219 -1.02 17.68 -14.51
CA ILE A 219 -2.23 17.20 -13.84
C ILE A 219 -1.84 16.51 -12.54
N ARG A 220 -2.55 16.84 -11.45
CA ARG A 220 -2.49 16.06 -10.22
C ARG A 220 -3.80 15.31 -10.05
N VAL A 221 -3.71 13.98 -10.04
CA VAL A 221 -4.85 13.10 -9.78
C VAL A 221 -4.76 12.61 -8.35
N ASP A 222 -5.56 13.21 -7.47
CA ASP A 222 -5.50 12.92 -6.04
C ASP A 222 -6.21 11.60 -5.68
N SER A 223 -7.26 11.23 -6.41
CA SER A 223 -8.01 9.99 -6.23
C SER A 223 -8.78 9.55 -7.48
N GLY A 224 -9.10 8.25 -7.55
CA GLY A 224 -9.87 7.64 -8.63
C GLY A 224 -9.09 7.46 -9.94
N CYS A 225 -9.77 6.88 -10.92
CA CYS A 225 -9.27 6.73 -12.28
C CYS A 225 -10.02 7.68 -13.21
N TRP A 226 -9.32 8.27 -14.16
CA TRP A 226 -9.86 9.27 -15.08
C TRP A 226 -9.55 8.88 -16.52
N MET A 227 -10.50 9.16 -17.42
CA MET A 227 -10.25 9.14 -18.86
C MET A 227 -10.28 10.59 -19.37
N LEU A 228 -9.14 11.09 -19.83
CA LEU A 228 -9.05 12.38 -20.48
C LEU A 228 -9.27 12.24 -21.99
N TYR A 229 -9.74 13.31 -22.61
CA TYR A 229 -10.07 13.36 -24.02
C TYR A 229 -9.49 14.62 -24.64
N GLU A 230 -8.90 14.47 -25.81
CA GLU A 230 -8.26 15.55 -26.56
C GLU A 230 -9.26 16.61 -27.06
N ARG A 231 -10.51 16.22 -27.29
CA ARG A 231 -11.56 17.11 -27.78
C ARG A 231 -12.70 17.24 -26.79
N PRO A 232 -13.51 18.32 -26.88
CA PRO A 232 -14.75 18.41 -26.13
C PRO A 232 -15.69 17.23 -26.42
N ASN A 233 -16.66 17.03 -25.54
CA ASN A 233 -17.71 16.02 -25.59
C ASN A 233 -17.19 14.57 -25.67
N TYR A 234 -16.07 14.31 -24.98
CA TYR A 234 -15.46 12.98 -24.84
C TYR A 234 -15.01 12.38 -26.18
N GLN A 235 -14.41 13.23 -27.03
CA GLN A 235 -13.96 12.87 -28.37
C GLN A 235 -12.44 12.99 -28.51
N GLY A 236 -11.90 12.46 -29.61
CA GLY A 236 -10.47 12.51 -29.92
C GLY A 236 -9.66 11.47 -29.15
N HIS A 237 -8.35 11.67 -29.08
CA HIS A 237 -7.47 10.75 -28.36
C HIS A 237 -7.84 10.68 -26.87
N GLN A 238 -7.86 9.47 -26.33
CA GLN A 238 -8.21 9.20 -24.94
C GLN A 238 -6.97 8.80 -24.14
N TYR A 239 -6.86 9.29 -22.91
CA TYR A 239 -5.72 9.07 -22.03
C TYR A 239 -6.20 8.62 -20.66
N PHE A 240 -5.85 7.39 -20.27
CA PHE A 240 -6.15 6.86 -18.95
C PHE A 240 -5.17 7.40 -17.91
N LEU A 241 -5.69 8.08 -16.90
CA LEU A 241 -4.92 8.55 -15.75
C LEU A 241 -5.37 7.83 -14.49
N ARG A 242 -4.38 7.55 -13.64
CA ARG A 242 -4.55 6.99 -12.30
C ARG A 242 -4.16 8.03 -11.27
N ARG A 243 -4.43 7.76 -10.00
CA ARG A 243 -3.87 8.54 -8.90
C ARG A 243 -2.36 8.71 -9.08
N GLY A 244 -1.89 9.94 -9.08
CA GLY A 244 -0.50 10.27 -9.33
C GLY A 244 -0.28 11.72 -9.75
N ASP A 245 0.99 12.11 -9.69
CA ASP A 245 1.49 13.41 -10.14
C ASP A 245 1.99 13.29 -11.59
N TYR A 246 1.41 14.09 -12.49
CA TYR A 246 1.81 14.14 -13.88
C TYR A 246 2.37 15.53 -14.20
N PRO A 247 3.68 15.77 -13.99
CA PRO A 247 4.30 17.08 -14.13
C PRO A 247 4.36 17.62 -15.56
N ASP A 248 4.16 16.77 -16.56
CA ASP A 248 4.10 17.15 -17.98
C ASP A 248 3.16 16.20 -18.76
N TYR A 249 2.66 16.65 -19.92
CA TYR A 249 1.69 15.87 -20.70
C TYR A 249 2.24 14.57 -21.30
N GLN A 250 3.56 14.43 -21.41
CA GLN A 250 4.16 13.20 -21.91
C GLN A 250 4.02 12.07 -20.88
N GLN A 251 3.86 12.40 -19.59
CA GLN A 251 3.69 11.41 -18.51
C GLN A 251 2.36 10.66 -18.59
N TRP A 252 1.31 11.26 -19.17
CA TRP A 252 0.06 10.55 -19.50
C TRP A 252 -0.02 10.12 -20.96
N MET A 253 1.13 10.10 -21.65
CA MET A 253 1.26 9.77 -23.07
C MET A 253 0.46 10.72 -23.99
N GLY A 254 0.24 11.96 -23.54
CA GLY A 254 -0.36 13.02 -24.33
C GLY A 254 0.47 13.33 -25.57
N LEU A 255 -0.18 13.44 -26.72
CA LEU A 255 0.47 13.89 -27.96
C LEU A 255 0.65 15.42 -27.97
N SER A 256 -0.15 16.14 -27.18
CA SER A 256 -0.16 17.59 -27.05
C SER A 256 -0.70 18.02 -25.68
N ASP A 257 -0.73 19.33 -25.43
CA ASP A 257 -1.35 19.97 -24.26
C ASP A 257 -2.87 20.14 -24.39
N SER A 258 -3.49 19.51 -25.40
CA SER A 258 -4.89 19.72 -25.76
C SER A 258 -5.84 18.77 -25.04
N VAL A 259 -5.85 18.73 -23.70
CA VAL A 259 -6.93 18.04 -22.96
C VAL A 259 -8.15 18.94 -22.94
N ARG A 260 -9.31 18.46 -23.42
CA ARG A 260 -10.52 19.27 -23.61
C ARG A 260 -11.81 18.66 -23.07
N SER A 261 -11.81 17.41 -22.63
CA SER A 261 -12.85 16.85 -21.77
C SER A 261 -12.31 15.69 -20.93
N CYS A 262 -13.05 15.26 -19.91
CA CYS A 262 -12.63 14.15 -19.05
C CYS A 262 -13.83 13.40 -18.46
N ARG A 263 -13.65 12.11 -18.16
CA ARG A 263 -14.62 11.29 -17.43
C ARG A 263 -13.96 10.70 -16.19
N LEU A 264 -14.70 10.74 -15.08
CA LEU A 264 -14.38 9.93 -13.93
C LEU A 264 -14.78 8.48 -14.23
N ILE A 265 -13.88 7.55 -13.97
CA ILE A 265 -14.16 6.12 -14.06
C ILE A 265 -14.66 5.69 -12.67
N PRO A 266 -15.96 5.43 -12.50
CA PRO A 266 -16.52 5.12 -11.19
C PRO A 266 -15.96 3.80 -10.67
N HIS A 267 -15.66 3.76 -9.38
CA HIS A 267 -15.37 2.51 -8.68
C HIS A 267 -16.65 1.67 -8.67
N GLN A 268 -16.66 0.56 -9.40
CA GLN A 268 -17.83 -0.31 -9.51
C GLN A 268 -17.59 -1.56 -8.67
N THR A 269 -18.49 -1.85 -7.74
CA THR A 269 -18.44 -3.03 -6.86
C THR A 269 -19.16 -4.24 -7.48
N GLY A 270 -19.35 -4.24 -8.81
CA GLY A 270 -20.15 -5.22 -9.55
C GLY A 270 -19.31 -6.18 -10.37
N SER A 271 -19.97 -7.22 -10.91
CA SER A 271 -19.37 -8.08 -11.93
C SER A 271 -19.01 -7.26 -13.18
N HIS A 272 -18.00 -7.71 -13.92
CA HIS A 272 -17.58 -7.10 -15.18
C HIS A 272 -17.73 -8.14 -16.28
N ARG A 273 -18.42 -7.78 -17.36
CA ARG A 273 -18.73 -8.72 -18.44
C ARG A 273 -18.92 -7.98 -19.76
N MET A 274 -18.32 -8.50 -20.82
CA MET A 274 -18.37 -7.91 -22.16
C MET A 274 -18.48 -9.00 -23.21
N ARG A 275 -19.15 -8.71 -24.32
CA ARG A 275 -19.14 -9.54 -25.52
C ARG A 275 -18.44 -8.80 -26.66
N LEU A 276 -17.53 -9.48 -27.33
CA LEU A 276 -16.87 -9.01 -28.55
C LEU A 276 -17.45 -9.75 -29.74
N TYR A 277 -17.49 -9.07 -30.89
CA TYR A 277 -18.03 -9.62 -32.13
C TYR A 277 -17.11 -9.30 -33.31
N GLU A 278 -16.94 -10.29 -34.18
CA GLU A 278 -16.10 -10.21 -35.37
C GLU A 278 -16.64 -9.22 -36.42
N ARG A 279 -17.97 -9.04 -36.49
CA ARG A 279 -18.62 -8.16 -37.47
C ARG A 279 -19.39 -7.05 -36.78
N GLU A 280 -19.73 -6.01 -37.53
CA GLU A 280 -20.57 -4.91 -37.06
C GLU A 280 -21.99 -5.40 -36.70
N ASP A 281 -22.72 -4.60 -35.92
CA ASP A 281 -24.07 -4.91 -35.43
C ASP A 281 -24.18 -6.22 -34.64
N HIS A 282 -23.14 -6.59 -33.89
CA HIS A 282 -23.11 -7.80 -33.07
C HIS A 282 -23.31 -9.10 -33.87
N LYS A 283 -22.83 -9.11 -35.12
CA LYS A 283 -22.87 -10.26 -36.03
C LYS A 283 -21.54 -11.02 -36.03
N GLY A 284 -21.55 -12.22 -36.59
CA GLY A 284 -20.35 -13.07 -36.70
C GLY A 284 -20.05 -13.82 -35.41
N LEU A 285 -18.81 -14.26 -35.24
CA LEU A 285 -18.39 -14.97 -34.05
C LEU A 285 -18.50 -14.07 -32.80
N MET A 286 -19.13 -14.59 -31.74
CA MET A 286 -19.27 -13.91 -30.46
C MET A 286 -18.30 -14.52 -29.45
N MET A 287 -17.56 -13.67 -28.75
CA MET A 287 -16.67 -14.06 -27.65
C MET A 287 -17.09 -13.32 -26.40
N GLU A 288 -17.25 -14.03 -25.29
CA GLU A 288 -17.56 -13.41 -24.00
C GLU A 288 -16.28 -13.29 -23.15
N LEU A 289 -16.09 -12.11 -22.56
CA LEU A 289 -14.99 -11.75 -21.69
C LEU A 289 -15.52 -11.35 -20.32
N ASN A 290 -15.02 -12.02 -19.30
CA ASN A 290 -15.31 -11.76 -17.90
C ASN A 290 -14.03 -11.54 -17.08
N GLU A 291 -12.90 -11.27 -17.74
CA GLU A 291 -11.58 -10.97 -17.16
C GLU A 291 -10.70 -10.21 -18.16
N ASP A 292 -9.51 -9.80 -17.72
CA ASP A 292 -8.52 -9.12 -18.54
C ASP A 292 -8.03 -10.00 -19.68
N CYS A 293 -7.66 -9.36 -20.80
CA CYS A 293 -7.11 -10.05 -21.96
C CYS A 293 -5.84 -9.32 -22.41
N ALA A 294 -4.67 -9.89 -22.15
CA ALA A 294 -3.39 -9.28 -22.54
C ALA A 294 -3.11 -9.39 -24.06
N CYS A 295 -3.72 -10.35 -24.76
CA CYS A 295 -3.64 -10.48 -26.21
C CYS A 295 -4.94 -11.11 -26.74
N ILE A 296 -5.78 -10.30 -27.39
CA ILE A 296 -7.06 -10.76 -27.97
C ILE A 296 -6.80 -11.74 -29.13
N GLN A 297 -5.77 -11.49 -29.93
CA GLN A 297 -5.36 -12.36 -31.03
C GLN A 297 -4.98 -13.76 -30.54
N ASP A 298 -4.19 -13.88 -29.49
CA ASP A 298 -3.75 -15.20 -29.00
C ASP A 298 -4.91 -15.96 -28.35
N ARG A 299 -5.83 -15.24 -27.68
CA ARG A 299 -6.94 -15.83 -26.95
C ARG A 299 -8.10 -16.27 -27.84
N PHE A 300 -8.41 -15.49 -28.87
CA PHE A 300 -9.61 -15.71 -29.69
C PHE A 300 -9.32 -15.81 -31.20
N HIS A 301 -8.05 -15.75 -31.60
CA HIS A 301 -7.63 -15.70 -33.01
C HIS A 301 -8.28 -14.53 -33.77
N LEU A 302 -8.55 -13.44 -33.04
CA LEU A 302 -9.24 -12.25 -33.53
C LEU A 302 -8.32 -11.02 -33.45
N SER A 303 -7.99 -10.44 -34.59
CA SER A 303 -7.14 -9.24 -34.69
C SER A 303 -7.96 -7.96 -34.72
N GLU A 304 -9.23 -8.07 -35.09
CA GLU A 304 -10.17 -6.97 -35.25
C GLU A 304 -11.46 -7.24 -34.49
N VAL A 305 -11.81 -6.33 -33.58
CA VAL A 305 -13.13 -6.31 -32.93
C VAL A 305 -13.96 -5.25 -33.63
N ARG A 306 -15.00 -5.67 -34.36
CA ARG A 306 -15.82 -4.75 -35.14
C ARG A 306 -17.05 -4.27 -34.40
N SER A 307 -17.58 -5.02 -33.45
CA SER A 307 -18.61 -4.53 -32.51
C SER A 307 -18.47 -5.20 -31.14
N LEU A 308 -19.02 -4.58 -30.11
CA LEU A 308 -18.97 -5.11 -28.74
C LEU A 308 -20.17 -4.68 -27.91
N HIS A 309 -20.45 -5.40 -26.84
CA HIS A 309 -21.48 -5.07 -25.86
C HIS A 309 -20.89 -5.21 -24.47
N VAL A 310 -20.74 -4.08 -23.78
CA VAL A 310 -20.35 -4.08 -22.37
C VAL A 310 -21.61 -4.29 -21.55
N LEU A 311 -21.75 -5.49 -20.99
CA LEU A 311 -22.92 -5.86 -20.20
C LEU A 311 -22.82 -5.25 -18.79
N GLU A 312 -21.64 -5.37 -18.18
CA GLU A 312 -21.39 -4.92 -16.82
C GLU A 312 -19.94 -4.43 -16.71
N GLY A 313 -19.71 -3.46 -15.82
CA GLY A 313 -18.38 -2.95 -15.57
C GLY A 313 -17.87 -1.92 -16.59
N CYS A 314 -16.89 -1.11 -16.20
CA CYS A 314 -16.07 -0.33 -17.12
C CYS A 314 -14.81 -1.11 -17.51
N TRP A 315 -14.33 -0.87 -18.73
CA TRP A 315 -13.15 -1.53 -19.28
C TRP A 315 -12.28 -0.53 -20.03
N VAL A 316 -10.97 -0.77 -20.03
CA VAL A 316 -10.04 -0.02 -20.89
C VAL A 316 -9.54 -0.97 -21.98
N LEU A 317 -9.91 -0.67 -23.22
CA LEU A 317 -9.42 -1.34 -24.43
C LEU A 317 -8.15 -0.65 -24.90
N TYR A 318 -7.16 -1.46 -25.30
CA TYR A 318 -5.90 -1.03 -25.87
C TYR A 318 -5.77 -1.57 -27.29
N GLU A 319 -5.35 -0.71 -28.21
CA GLU A 319 -5.17 -1.02 -29.63
C GLU A 319 -4.15 -2.15 -29.85
N MET A 320 -3.09 -2.21 -29.05
CA MET A 320 -2.04 -3.23 -29.15
C MET A 320 -2.07 -4.23 -27.97
N PRO A 321 -1.53 -5.44 -28.16
CA PRO A 321 -1.35 -6.40 -27.07
C PRO A 321 -0.50 -5.81 -25.93
N ASN A 322 -0.60 -6.43 -24.76
CA ASN A 322 0.14 -6.09 -23.54
C ASN A 322 -0.12 -4.65 -23.04
N TYR A 323 -1.34 -4.17 -23.21
CA TYR A 323 -1.84 -2.87 -22.72
C TYR A 323 -1.08 -1.68 -23.31
N ARG A 324 -0.83 -1.73 -24.62
CA ARG A 324 -0.06 -0.72 -25.36
C ARG A 324 -0.91 -0.06 -26.44
N GLY A 325 -0.45 1.07 -26.93
CA GLY A 325 -1.11 1.81 -28.00
C GLY A 325 -2.27 2.66 -27.49
N ARG A 326 -3.17 3.04 -28.40
CA ARG A 326 -4.31 3.90 -28.08
C ARG A 326 -5.26 3.23 -27.11
N GLN A 327 -5.84 4.02 -26.23
CA GLN A 327 -6.67 3.59 -25.12
C GLN A 327 -8.11 4.04 -25.37
N TYR A 328 -9.08 3.19 -25.01
CA TYR A 328 -10.50 3.48 -25.19
C TYR A 328 -11.28 3.06 -23.94
N LEU A 329 -12.03 3.99 -23.34
CA LEU A 329 -12.93 3.68 -22.24
C LEU A 329 -14.23 3.07 -22.77
N LEU A 330 -14.51 1.83 -22.38
CA LEU A 330 -15.76 1.15 -22.67
C LEU A 330 -16.64 1.12 -21.41
N ARG A 331 -17.84 1.67 -21.52
CA ARG A 331 -18.86 1.72 -20.44
C ARG A 331 -20.01 0.77 -20.76
N PRO A 332 -20.85 0.39 -19.77
CA PRO A 332 -22.02 -0.46 -20.02
C PRO A 332 -22.96 0.13 -21.08
N GLN A 333 -22.91 -0.42 -22.29
CA GLN A 333 -23.76 -0.10 -23.43
C GLN A 333 -23.42 -1.01 -24.63
N GLU A 334 -24.26 -0.93 -25.66
CA GLU A 334 -24.00 -1.53 -26.97
C GLU A 334 -23.14 -0.61 -27.84
N TYR A 335 -22.13 -1.20 -28.49
CA TYR A 335 -21.30 -0.57 -29.50
C TYR A 335 -21.40 -1.39 -30.79
N ARG A 336 -22.00 -0.84 -31.84
CA ARG A 336 -22.30 -1.55 -33.09
C ARG A 336 -21.16 -1.50 -34.10
N ARG A 337 -20.21 -0.57 -33.92
CA ARG A 337 -19.01 -0.41 -34.76
C ARG A 337 -17.86 0.24 -33.97
N TYR A 338 -16.64 0.10 -34.44
CA TYR A 338 -15.45 0.63 -33.77
C TYR A 338 -15.39 2.16 -33.62
N HIS A 339 -16.10 2.87 -34.48
CA HIS A 339 -16.31 4.32 -34.34
C HIS A 339 -17.09 4.68 -33.07
N ASP A 340 -17.94 3.79 -32.55
CA ASP A 340 -18.81 4.07 -31.40
C ASP A 340 -18.01 4.22 -30.08
N TRP A 341 -16.83 3.59 -29.98
CA TRP A 341 -15.91 3.80 -28.85
C TRP A 341 -14.77 4.78 -29.15
N GLY A 342 -14.84 5.44 -30.31
CA GLY A 342 -13.88 6.47 -30.74
C GLY A 342 -12.58 5.94 -31.32
N ALA A 343 -12.53 4.66 -31.73
CA ALA A 343 -11.37 4.12 -32.45
C ALA A 343 -11.38 4.50 -33.93
N VAL A 344 -10.19 4.58 -34.51
CA VAL A 344 -9.98 4.90 -35.94
C VAL A 344 -10.03 3.64 -36.81
N ASP A 345 -9.67 2.49 -36.24
CA ASP A 345 -9.78 1.18 -36.86
C ASP A 345 -10.32 0.14 -35.86
N ALA A 346 -10.57 -1.07 -36.34
CA ALA A 346 -11.12 -2.15 -35.54
C ALA A 346 -10.05 -2.89 -34.70
N LYS A 347 -8.79 -2.43 -34.66
CA LYS A 347 -7.74 -3.15 -33.95
C LYS A 347 -7.99 -3.12 -32.46
N ALA A 348 -7.93 -4.30 -31.87
CA ALA A 348 -8.15 -4.53 -30.46
C ALA A 348 -7.11 -5.54 -30.00
N GLY A 349 -6.11 -5.07 -29.25
CA GLY A 349 -4.99 -5.89 -28.85
C GLY A 349 -5.11 -6.41 -27.42
N SER A 350 -5.60 -5.60 -26.48
CA SER A 350 -5.76 -6.03 -25.08
C SER A 350 -6.83 -5.26 -24.30
N LEU A 351 -7.32 -5.83 -23.19
CA LEU A 351 -8.39 -5.31 -22.32
C LEU A 351 -8.00 -5.47 -20.84
N ARG A 352 -8.21 -4.45 -20.02
CA ARG A 352 -7.73 -4.42 -18.63
C ARG A 352 -8.75 -3.96 -17.58
N ARG A 353 -8.61 -4.49 -16.34
CA ARG A 353 -9.24 -4.08 -15.07
C ARG A 353 -8.15 -3.83 -13.99
N VAL A 354 -8.51 -3.64 -12.72
CA VAL A 354 -7.62 -3.11 -11.66
C VAL A 354 -7.47 -4.12 -10.49
N ILE A 355 -6.39 -4.08 -9.71
CA ILE A 355 -6.25 -4.75 -8.40
C ILE A 355 -6.15 -3.67 -7.31
N THR A 356 -6.80 -3.91 -6.17
CA THR A 356 -6.85 -2.94 -5.06
C THR A 356 -6.26 -3.52 -3.79
N PHE A 357 -5.27 -2.83 -3.22
CA PHE A 357 -4.65 -3.11 -1.92
C PHE A 357 -5.24 -2.21 -0.85
N TYR A 358 -5.47 -2.72 0.36
CA TYR A 358 -6.04 -1.97 1.48
C TYR A 358 -5.14 -2.11 2.73
N GLU A 359 -4.87 -0.98 3.40
CA GLU A 359 -4.03 -0.96 4.62
C GLU A 359 -4.65 -1.75 5.77
N ASP A 360 -5.97 -1.77 5.89
CA ASP A 360 -6.69 -2.43 6.99
C ASP A 360 -7.46 -3.68 6.50
N ARG A 361 -7.90 -4.50 7.44
CA ARG A 361 -8.68 -5.72 7.17
C ARG A 361 -10.09 -5.36 6.67
N GLY A 362 -10.72 -6.28 5.94
CA GLY A 362 -12.11 -6.10 5.48
C GLY A 362 -12.29 -4.98 4.46
N PHE A 363 -11.25 -4.70 3.66
CA PHE A 363 -11.26 -3.69 2.58
C PHE A 363 -11.48 -2.26 3.08
N GLN A 364 -10.83 -1.93 4.20
CA GLN A 364 -10.92 -0.63 4.87
C GLN A 364 -9.58 0.10 4.85
N GLY A 365 -9.59 1.37 5.26
CA GLY A 365 -8.40 2.20 5.37
C GLY A 365 -7.93 2.77 4.04
N ARG A 366 -6.67 3.24 4.02
CA ARG A 366 -6.03 3.74 2.80
C ARG A 366 -5.90 2.60 1.82
N HIS A 367 -6.23 2.84 0.56
CA HIS A 367 -6.10 1.85 -0.50
C HIS A 367 -5.25 2.38 -1.64
N TYR A 368 -4.64 1.44 -2.36
CA TYR A 368 -3.85 1.70 -3.54
C TYR A 368 -4.27 0.73 -4.64
N GLU A 369 -4.52 1.29 -5.82
CA GLU A 369 -4.93 0.55 -6.99
C GLU A 369 -3.79 0.49 -8.00
N CYS A 370 -3.47 -0.71 -8.47
CA CYS A 370 -2.60 -0.85 -9.62
C CYS A 370 -3.18 -1.87 -10.59
N SER A 371 -2.59 -2.01 -11.76
CA SER A 371 -3.06 -3.01 -12.74
C SER A 371 -1.92 -3.71 -13.46
N SER A 372 -0.67 -3.27 -13.22
CA SER A 372 0.59 -3.82 -13.74
C SER A 372 1.53 -4.20 -12.60
N ASP A 373 2.65 -4.83 -12.96
CA ASP A 373 3.80 -5.01 -12.08
C ASP A 373 4.15 -3.68 -11.37
N HIS A 374 4.44 -3.76 -10.08
CA HIS A 374 4.85 -2.64 -9.25
C HIS A 374 6.03 -3.06 -8.39
N SER A 375 7.21 -2.47 -8.60
CA SER A 375 8.45 -2.85 -7.90
C SER A 375 8.56 -2.27 -6.49
N ASN A 376 7.88 -1.17 -6.16
CA ASN A 376 7.90 -0.64 -4.79
C ASN A 376 6.58 0.02 -4.39
N LEU A 377 5.79 -0.65 -3.56
CA LEU A 377 4.49 -0.20 -3.08
C LEU A 377 4.59 0.65 -1.79
N GLN A 378 5.75 0.67 -1.15
CA GLN A 378 5.99 1.35 0.13
C GLN A 378 5.63 2.85 0.14
N PRO A 379 5.79 3.63 -0.95
CA PRO A 379 5.35 5.02 -0.96
C PRO A 379 3.83 5.21 -0.85
N TYR A 380 3.04 4.19 -1.23
CA TYR A 380 1.59 4.30 -1.30
C TYR A 380 0.88 3.79 -0.05
N PHE A 381 1.46 2.83 0.66
CA PHE A 381 0.93 2.32 1.92
C PHE A 381 2.04 1.70 2.77
N SER A 382 1.86 1.78 4.10
CA SER A 382 2.82 1.27 5.08
C SER A 382 2.67 -0.24 5.35
N ARG A 383 1.45 -0.75 5.16
CA ARG A 383 1.00 -2.13 5.40
C ARG A 383 -0.13 -2.52 4.45
N CYS A 384 -0.40 -3.80 4.30
CA CYS A 384 -1.47 -4.34 3.45
C CYS A 384 -2.15 -5.51 4.18
N ASN A 385 -3.38 -5.30 4.63
CA ASN A 385 -4.12 -6.29 5.40
C ASN A 385 -5.29 -6.92 4.63
N SER A 386 -5.75 -6.31 3.53
CA SER A 386 -6.73 -6.95 2.64
C SER A 386 -6.52 -6.55 1.18
N VAL A 387 -6.92 -7.43 0.25
CA VAL A 387 -6.71 -7.25 -1.19
C VAL A 387 -7.97 -7.67 -1.94
N ARG A 388 -8.40 -6.86 -2.90
CA ARG A 388 -9.39 -7.27 -3.90
C ARG A 388 -8.71 -7.43 -5.25
N VAL A 389 -8.80 -8.64 -5.80
CA VAL A 389 -8.30 -8.94 -7.14
C VAL A 389 -9.48 -8.98 -8.09
N ASP A 390 -9.71 -7.89 -8.83
CA ASP A 390 -10.86 -7.82 -9.74
C ASP A 390 -10.65 -8.69 -11.00
N SER A 391 -9.39 -8.90 -11.39
CA SER A 391 -9.02 -9.80 -12.48
C SER A 391 -7.53 -10.18 -12.53
N GLY A 392 -7.25 -11.21 -13.33
CA GLY A 392 -5.91 -11.73 -13.55
C GLY A 392 -5.42 -12.61 -12.39
N CYS A 393 -4.20 -13.12 -12.55
CA CYS A 393 -3.46 -13.78 -11.49
C CYS A 393 -2.29 -12.88 -11.09
N TRP A 394 -2.07 -12.75 -9.79
CA TRP A 394 -1.08 -11.83 -9.24
C TRP A 394 -0.11 -12.59 -8.35
N MET A 395 1.15 -12.17 -8.38
CA MET A 395 2.16 -12.57 -7.41
C MET A 395 2.50 -11.35 -6.55
N LEU A 396 2.17 -11.40 -5.26
CA LEU A 396 2.58 -10.38 -4.29
C LEU A 396 3.91 -10.76 -3.67
N TYR A 397 4.66 -9.77 -3.21
CA TYR A 397 5.98 -9.96 -2.62
C TYR A 397 6.11 -9.15 -1.33
N GLU A 398 6.69 -9.75 -0.29
CA GLU A 398 6.86 -9.09 1.02
C GLU A 398 7.81 -7.88 0.97
N GLN A 399 8.76 -7.86 0.03
CA GLN A 399 9.78 -6.81 -0.09
C GLN A 399 9.69 -6.06 -1.43
N PRO A 400 10.27 -4.85 -1.53
CA PRO A 400 10.44 -4.17 -2.80
C PRO A 400 11.26 -5.01 -3.80
N ASN A 401 11.20 -4.62 -5.07
CA ASN A 401 11.92 -5.22 -6.19
C ASN A 401 11.66 -6.73 -6.38
N PHE A 402 10.45 -7.19 -6.05
CA PHE A 402 10.00 -8.57 -6.23
C PHE A 402 10.81 -9.59 -5.41
N ALA A 403 11.18 -9.19 -4.19
CA ALA A 403 11.95 -10.01 -3.26
C ALA A 403 11.12 -10.46 -2.05
N GLY A 404 11.66 -11.39 -1.27
CA GLY A 404 11.00 -11.96 -0.10
C GLY A 404 9.96 -13.05 -0.44
N CYS A 405 9.10 -13.38 0.52
CA CYS A 405 8.06 -14.38 0.32
C CYS A 405 7.08 -13.94 -0.77
N GLN A 406 6.64 -14.90 -1.58
CA GLN A 406 5.76 -14.68 -2.72
C GLN A 406 4.37 -15.23 -2.42
N TYR A 407 3.32 -14.49 -2.79
CA TYR A 407 1.93 -14.87 -2.56
C TYR A 407 1.13 -14.86 -3.85
N PHE A 408 0.64 -16.02 -4.26
CA PHE A 408 -0.18 -16.16 -5.46
C PHE A 408 -1.65 -15.87 -5.16
N LEU A 409 -2.22 -14.89 -5.84
CA LEU A 409 -3.63 -14.54 -5.74
C LEU A 409 -4.30 -14.71 -7.11
N ARG A 410 -5.47 -15.35 -7.09
CA ARG A 410 -6.40 -15.37 -8.22
C ARG A 410 -7.44 -14.27 -8.02
N ARG A 411 -8.31 -14.09 -9.01
CA ARG A 411 -9.51 -13.26 -8.85
C ARG A 411 -10.26 -13.66 -7.58
N GLY A 412 -10.56 -12.69 -6.73
CA GLY A 412 -11.24 -12.93 -5.46
C GLY A 412 -11.06 -11.80 -4.46
N ASP A 413 -11.85 -11.91 -3.40
CA ASP A 413 -11.84 -11.01 -2.25
C ASP A 413 -11.05 -11.66 -1.12
N TYR A 414 -9.96 -10.99 -0.71
CA TYR A 414 -9.10 -11.46 0.36
C TYR A 414 -9.19 -10.47 1.55
N PRO A 415 -10.14 -10.67 2.49
CA PRO A 415 -10.42 -9.72 3.56
C PRO A 415 -9.33 -9.66 4.65
N ASP A 416 -8.37 -10.59 4.64
CA ASP A 416 -7.29 -10.70 5.61
C ASP A 416 -6.04 -11.31 4.95
N TYR A 417 -4.84 -10.92 5.37
CA TYR A 417 -3.61 -11.42 4.78
C TYR A 417 -3.40 -12.93 4.93
N GLN A 418 -4.03 -13.55 5.94
CA GLN A 418 -4.04 -15.01 6.10
C GLN A 418 -4.72 -15.73 4.93
N GLN A 419 -5.64 -15.07 4.22
CA GLN A 419 -6.40 -15.65 3.10
C GLN A 419 -5.52 -15.89 1.85
N TRP A 420 -4.40 -15.18 1.71
CA TRP A 420 -3.40 -15.45 0.66
C TRP A 420 -2.15 -16.16 1.22
N MET A 421 -2.29 -16.84 2.36
CA MET A 421 -1.17 -17.47 3.08
C MET A 421 -0.07 -16.47 3.51
N GLY A 422 -0.42 -15.19 3.63
CA GLY A 422 0.45 -14.14 4.15
C GLY A 422 0.81 -14.41 5.61
N LEU A 423 2.08 -14.21 5.96
CA LEU A 423 2.58 -14.35 7.33
C LEU A 423 2.69 -13.01 8.06
N SER A 424 2.43 -11.92 7.34
CA SER A 424 2.46 -10.53 7.80
C SER A 424 1.57 -9.66 6.91
N ASP A 425 1.39 -8.40 7.31
CA ASP A 425 0.79 -7.33 6.51
C ASP A 425 1.81 -6.65 5.58
N SER A 426 2.98 -7.26 5.37
CA SER A 426 4.00 -6.72 4.48
C SER A 426 3.73 -7.17 3.04
N VAL A 427 3.17 -6.27 2.22
CA VAL A 427 3.18 -6.38 0.76
C VAL A 427 3.88 -5.15 0.21
N ARG A 428 5.01 -5.33 -0.48
CA ARG A 428 5.86 -4.20 -0.90
C ARG A 428 6.19 -4.20 -2.39
N SER A 429 5.87 -5.26 -3.12
CA SER A 429 5.82 -5.25 -4.58
C SER A 429 4.83 -6.29 -5.10
N CYS A 430 4.41 -6.19 -6.36
CA CYS A 430 3.48 -7.13 -6.98
C CYS A 430 3.78 -7.32 -8.47
N ARG A 431 3.51 -8.50 -9.02
CA ARG A 431 3.56 -8.79 -10.45
C ARG A 431 2.23 -9.31 -10.94
N LEU A 432 1.79 -8.82 -12.08
CA LEU A 432 0.75 -9.45 -12.86
C LEU A 432 1.37 -10.67 -13.56
N ILE A 433 0.72 -11.81 -13.44
CA ILE A 433 1.13 -13.04 -14.12
C ILE A 433 0.46 -13.04 -15.50
N PRO A 434 1.23 -12.96 -16.59
CA PRO A 434 0.67 -12.97 -17.94
C PRO A 434 -0.09 -14.27 -18.20
N HIS A 435 -1.26 -14.17 -18.81
CA HIS A 435 -1.93 -15.33 -19.40
C HIS A 435 -1.15 -15.75 -20.65
N ALA A 436 -0.78 -17.03 -20.72
CA ALA A 436 -0.14 -17.62 -21.87
C ALA A 436 -1.15 -18.50 -22.63
N GLY A 437 -1.06 -18.54 -23.97
CA GLY A 437 -1.90 -19.41 -24.79
C GLY A 437 -1.58 -20.91 -24.60
N SER A 438 -0.40 -21.22 -24.07
CA SER A 438 0.04 -22.57 -23.73
C SER A 438 0.97 -22.53 -22.51
N HIS A 439 0.99 -23.61 -21.73
CA HIS A 439 1.87 -23.81 -20.59
C HIS A 439 2.65 -25.10 -20.80
N ARG A 440 3.99 -25.06 -20.60
CA ARG A 440 4.84 -26.25 -20.65
C ARG A 440 6.07 -26.09 -19.77
N ILE A 441 6.30 -27.05 -18.88
CA ILE A 441 7.45 -27.08 -17.95
C ILE A 441 8.05 -28.49 -17.88
N ARG A 442 9.38 -28.57 -17.76
CA ARG A 442 10.12 -29.81 -17.49
C ARG A 442 10.79 -29.74 -16.14
N LEU A 443 10.60 -30.78 -15.32
CA LEU A 443 11.18 -30.93 -14.00
C LEU A 443 12.19 -32.07 -14.00
N TYR A 444 13.30 -31.91 -13.27
CA TYR A 444 14.39 -32.88 -13.21
C TYR A 444 14.77 -33.22 -11.77
N GLU A 445 15.06 -34.51 -11.55
CA GLU A 445 15.47 -35.09 -10.27
C GLU A 445 16.85 -34.61 -9.80
N ARG A 446 17.70 -34.08 -10.68
CA ARG A 446 19.05 -33.61 -10.32
C ARG A 446 19.32 -32.23 -10.91
N GLU A 447 20.31 -31.54 -10.34
CA GLU A 447 20.82 -30.27 -10.87
C GLU A 447 21.32 -30.42 -12.31
N ASP A 448 21.39 -29.29 -13.02
CA ASP A 448 21.85 -29.24 -14.42
C ASP A 448 21.10 -30.18 -15.38
N TYR A 449 19.79 -30.33 -15.18
CA TYR A 449 18.87 -31.11 -16.02
C TYR A 449 19.20 -32.60 -16.13
N ARG A 450 19.74 -33.17 -15.06
CA ARG A 450 20.11 -34.59 -14.98
C ARG A 450 19.05 -35.41 -14.24
N GLY A 451 19.16 -36.73 -14.33
CA GLY A 451 18.25 -37.67 -13.65
C GLY A 451 16.92 -37.86 -14.38
N GLN A 452 15.91 -38.38 -13.67
CA GLN A 452 14.58 -38.57 -14.24
C GLN A 452 13.95 -37.20 -14.59
N MET A 453 13.29 -37.14 -15.75
CA MET A 453 12.63 -35.93 -16.26
C MET A 453 11.13 -36.19 -16.40
N VAL A 454 10.32 -35.22 -15.97
CA VAL A 454 8.88 -35.21 -16.21
C VAL A 454 8.43 -33.87 -16.76
N GLU A 455 7.52 -33.90 -17.74
CA GLU A 455 6.95 -32.73 -18.39
C GLU A 455 5.49 -32.53 -17.99
N PHE A 456 5.10 -31.28 -17.76
CA PHE A 456 3.73 -30.89 -17.45
C PHE A 456 3.26 -29.79 -18.40
N THR A 457 2.01 -29.89 -18.83
CA THR A 457 1.30 -28.88 -19.64
C THR A 457 0.06 -28.31 -18.94
N GLU A 458 -0.31 -28.88 -17.80
CA GLU A 458 -1.47 -28.52 -16.98
C GLU A 458 -1.07 -28.48 -15.50
N ASP A 459 -1.95 -27.97 -14.64
CA ASP A 459 -1.71 -27.92 -13.21
C ASP A 459 -1.62 -29.33 -12.59
N CYS A 460 -0.74 -29.48 -11.61
CA CYS A 460 -0.50 -30.74 -10.92
C CYS A 460 -0.61 -30.52 -9.40
N PRO A 461 -1.68 -31.01 -8.75
CA PRO A 461 -1.85 -30.86 -7.31
C PRO A 461 -0.79 -31.60 -6.49
N SER A 462 -0.25 -32.71 -7.00
CA SER A 462 0.72 -33.55 -6.30
C SER A 462 1.66 -34.22 -7.29
N LEU A 463 2.95 -33.88 -7.22
CA LEU A 463 3.98 -34.46 -8.08
C LEU A 463 4.25 -35.93 -7.73
N GLN A 464 4.13 -36.30 -6.45
CA GLN A 464 4.34 -37.66 -5.96
C GLN A 464 3.36 -38.64 -6.62
N ASP A 465 2.11 -38.22 -6.81
CA ASP A 465 1.05 -39.07 -7.38
C ASP A 465 1.23 -39.32 -8.88
N ARG A 466 1.85 -38.37 -9.61
CA ARG A 466 2.00 -38.46 -11.08
C ARG A 466 3.38 -38.89 -11.56
N SER A 467 4.43 -38.63 -10.80
CA SER A 467 5.81 -38.72 -11.33
C SER A 467 6.78 -39.49 -10.45
N HIS A 468 6.39 -39.86 -9.22
CA HIS A 468 7.29 -40.40 -8.18
C HIS A 468 8.54 -39.55 -7.92
N LEU A 469 8.62 -38.33 -8.46
CA LEU A 469 9.65 -37.35 -8.16
C LEU A 469 9.37 -36.77 -6.78
N ASN A 470 10.28 -37.03 -5.84
CA ASN A 470 10.18 -36.52 -4.47
C ASN A 470 10.74 -35.11 -4.35
N GLU A 471 11.81 -34.79 -5.09
CA GLU A 471 12.52 -33.51 -5.02
C GLU A 471 12.82 -33.00 -6.43
N ILE A 472 12.68 -31.69 -6.64
CA ILE A 472 13.03 -31.01 -7.89
C ILE A 472 14.32 -30.23 -7.67
N HIS A 473 15.37 -30.57 -8.41
CA HIS A 473 16.67 -29.89 -8.29
C HIS A 473 16.98 -28.95 -9.45
N SER A 474 16.39 -29.18 -10.62
CA SER A 474 16.45 -28.25 -11.75
C SER A 474 15.18 -28.34 -12.59
N LEU A 475 14.89 -27.27 -13.34
CA LEU A 475 13.70 -27.20 -14.19
C LEU A 475 13.90 -26.26 -15.39
N ASN A 476 13.14 -26.49 -16.44
CA ASN A 476 13.10 -25.63 -17.62
C ASN A 476 11.65 -25.26 -17.93
N VAL A 477 11.34 -23.97 -17.84
CA VAL A 477 10.03 -23.45 -18.23
C VAL A 477 10.08 -23.10 -19.70
N LEU A 478 9.41 -23.91 -20.51
CA LEU A 478 9.41 -23.76 -21.96
C LEU A 478 8.36 -22.75 -22.41
N GLU A 479 7.16 -22.82 -21.84
CA GLU A 479 6.01 -22.01 -22.23
C GLU A 479 5.18 -21.63 -21.00
N GLY A 480 4.66 -20.39 -21.02
CA GLY A 480 3.83 -19.84 -19.95
C GLY A 480 4.55 -19.54 -18.64
N CYS A 481 3.82 -18.98 -17.68
CA CYS A 481 4.30 -18.82 -16.31
C CYS A 481 3.76 -19.96 -15.45
N TRP A 482 4.55 -20.38 -14.48
CA TRP A 482 4.21 -21.45 -13.53
C TRP A 482 4.35 -20.96 -12.10
N VAL A 483 3.55 -21.50 -11.19
CA VAL A 483 3.71 -21.28 -9.75
C VAL A 483 3.98 -22.62 -9.12
N LEU A 484 5.20 -22.83 -8.63
CA LEU A 484 5.53 -23.99 -7.82
C LEU A 484 5.07 -23.77 -6.39
N TYR A 485 4.52 -24.83 -5.81
CA TYR A 485 4.16 -24.91 -4.41
C TYR A 485 5.05 -25.94 -3.74
N GLU A 486 5.57 -25.58 -2.58
CA GLU A 486 6.45 -26.43 -1.79
C GLU A 486 5.76 -27.70 -1.27
N MET A 487 4.46 -27.63 -1.00
CA MET A 487 3.66 -28.76 -0.52
C MET A 487 2.55 -29.16 -1.50
N PRO A 488 2.13 -30.44 -1.50
CA PRO A 488 0.98 -30.90 -2.30
C PRO A 488 -0.30 -30.10 -2.02
N ASN A 489 -1.21 -30.14 -2.98
CA ASN A 489 -2.51 -29.47 -2.98
C ASN A 489 -2.41 -27.94 -2.88
N TYR A 490 -1.42 -27.35 -3.55
CA TYR A 490 -1.20 -25.91 -3.66
C TYR A 490 -0.97 -25.23 -2.30
N ARG A 491 -0.08 -25.82 -1.47
CA ARG A 491 0.24 -25.34 -0.12
C ARG A 491 1.73 -25.01 0.02
N GLY A 492 2.07 -24.29 1.09
CA GLY A 492 3.46 -23.94 1.41
C GLY A 492 3.96 -22.73 0.61
N ARG A 493 5.28 -22.54 0.58
CA ARG A 493 5.90 -21.42 -0.14
C ARG A 493 5.60 -21.49 -1.63
N GLN A 494 5.40 -20.31 -2.23
CA GLN A 494 5.11 -20.17 -3.65
C GLN A 494 6.30 -19.56 -4.39
N TYR A 495 6.55 -20.05 -5.60
CA TYR A 495 7.65 -19.58 -6.45
C TYR A 495 7.12 -19.31 -7.87
N LEU A 496 7.13 -18.04 -8.29
CA LEU A 496 6.79 -17.66 -9.67
C LEU A 496 7.94 -18.00 -10.61
N LEU A 497 7.69 -18.90 -11.55
CA LEU A 497 8.61 -19.25 -12.62
C LEU A 497 8.14 -18.63 -13.94
N ARG A 498 9.06 -17.91 -14.59
CA ARG A 498 8.88 -17.42 -15.96
C ARG A 498 9.64 -18.30 -16.96
N PRO A 499 9.31 -18.25 -18.27
CA PRO A 499 10.06 -18.96 -19.29
C PRO A 499 11.57 -18.76 -19.14
N GLY A 500 12.32 -19.85 -19.09
CA GLY A 500 13.74 -19.81 -18.79
C GLY A 500 14.31 -21.11 -18.22
N GLU A 501 15.63 -21.10 -18.15
CA GLU A 501 16.49 -22.15 -17.63
C GLU A 501 16.78 -21.96 -16.13
N TYR A 502 16.47 -22.96 -15.31
CA TYR A 502 16.76 -22.97 -13.88
C TYR A 502 17.55 -24.24 -13.54
N ARG A 503 18.87 -24.10 -13.42
CA ARG A 503 19.80 -25.23 -13.27
C ARG A 503 19.88 -25.75 -11.85
N ARG A 504 19.47 -24.93 -10.87
CA ARG A 504 19.49 -25.25 -9.44
C ARG A 504 18.27 -24.66 -8.74
N TYR A 505 17.86 -25.26 -7.63
CA TYR A 505 16.71 -24.79 -6.85
C TYR A 505 16.83 -23.38 -6.28
N HIS A 506 18.06 -22.92 -6.05
CA HIS A 506 18.34 -21.52 -5.69
C HIS A 506 17.98 -20.53 -6.80
N ASP A 507 17.95 -20.95 -8.07
CA ASP A 507 17.67 -20.05 -9.21
C ASP A 507 16.22 -19.54 -9.19
N TRP A 508 15.30 -20.28 -8.58
CA TRP A 508 13.92 -19.83 -8.35
C TRP A 508 13.64 -19.38 -6.91
N GLY A 509 14.69 -19.22 -6.11
CA GLY A 509 14.61 -18.75 -4.73
C GLY A 509 14.16 -19.79 -3.71
N ALA A 510 14.10 -21.08 -4.09
CA ALA A 510 13.89 -22.15 -3.12
C ALA A 510 15.16 -22.40 -2.30
N VAL A 511 14.95 -22.85 -1.07
CA VAL A 511 16.02 -23.24 -0.14
C VAL A 511 15.80 -24.70 0.24
N ASN A 512 16.84 -25.51 0.15
CA ASN A 512 16.79 -26.89 0.64
C ASN A 512 17.04 -26.89 2.14
N ALA A 513 16.03 -26.48 2.92
CA ALA A 513 16.08 -26.42 4.37
C ALA A 513 15.28 -27.58 4.98
N ARG A 514 15.80 -28.19 6.04
CA ARG A 514 15.18 -29.35 6.67
C ARG A 514 15.51 -29.43 8.15
N ILE A 515 14.48 -29.67 8.95
CA ILE A 515 14.56 -29.85 10.39
C ILE A 515 13.61 -30.97 10.82
N THR A 516 14.08 -31.82 11.73
CA THR A 516 13.33 -32.97 12.24
C THR A 516 13.20 -32.86 13.75
N PHE A 517 11.95 -32.87 14.23
CA PHE A 517 11.58 -32.84 15.64
C PHE A 517 11.35 -34.25 16.16
N TYR A 518 11.81 -34.52 17.38
CA TYR A 518 11.63 -35.81 18.05
C TYR A 518 10.97 -35.62 19.42
N GLU A 519 10.00 -36.46 19.75
CA GLU A 519 9.29 -36.41 21.04
C GLU A 519 10.21 -36.70 22.23
N ASP A 520 11.19 -37.58 22.05
CA ASP A 520 12.10 -38.01 23.11
C ASP A 520 13.53 -37.48 22.88
N ARG A 521 14.37 -37.59 23.90
CA ARG A 521 15.78 -37.18 23.86
C ARG A 521 16.60 -38.11 22.96
N GLY A 522 17.70 -37.62 22.42
CA GLY A 522 18.63 -38.44 21.63
C GLY A 522 18.05 -38.94 20.29
N PHE A 523 17.16 -38.16 19.68
CA PHE A 523 16.55 -38.42 18.37
C PHE A 523 15.71 -39.71 18.32
N GLN A 524 14.96 -39.96 19.40
CA GLN A 524 14.11 -41.14 19.56
C GLN A 524 12.61 -40.78 19.59
N GLY A 525 11.76 -41.79 19.52
CA GLY A 525 10.32 -41.65 19.62
C GLY A 525 9.66 -41.21 18.30
N ARG A 526 8.43 -40.70 18.41
CA ARG A 526 7.71 -40.14 17.27
C ARG A 526 8.46 -38.91 16.78
N HIS A 527 8.57 -38.77 15.46
CA HIS A 527 9.23 -37.63 14.85
C HIS A 527 8.36 -36.99 13.78
N TYR A 528 8.66 -35.73 13.50
CA TYR A 528 8.06 -34.96 12.43
C TYR A 528 9.14 -34.14 11.73
N GLU A 529 9.23 -34.29 10.41
CA GLU A 529 10.14 -33.53 9.58
C GLU A 529 9.38 -32.36 8.95
N CYS A 530 10.01 -31.18 8.94
CA CYS A 530 9.51 -30.04 8.19
C CYS A 530 10.65 -29.39 7.39
N SER A 531 10.26 -28.84 6.24
CA SER A 531 11.15 -28.11 5.33
C SER A 531 10.75 -26.64 5.16
N SER A 532 9.67 -26.21 5.81
CA SER A 532 9.18 -24.84 5.79
C SER A 532 8.54 -24.41 7.11
N ASP A 533 8.11 -23.15 7.17
CA ASP A 533 7.42 -22.57 8.31
C ASP A 533 6.18 -23.38 8.68
N HIS A 534 6.03 -23.71 9.96
CA HIS A 534 4.90 -24.49 10.47
C HIS A 534 4.22 -23.77 11.64
N SER A 535 2.99 -23.28 11.43
CA SER A 535 2.26 -22.46 12.42
C SER A 535 1.66 -23.27 13.57
N ASN A 536 1.42 -24.56 13.42
CA ASN A 536 0.90 -25.40 14.50
C ASN A 536 1.38 -26.85 14.43
N LEU A 537 2.44 -27.18 15.17
CA LEU A 537 3.05 -28.52 15.22
C LEU A 537 2.33 -29.48 16.18
N GLN A 538 1.40 -28.97 16.99
CA GLN A 538 0.70 -29.75 18.03
C GLN A 538 -0.03 -31.01 17.52
N PRO A 539 -0.56 -31.08 16.28
CA PRO A 539 -1.15 -32.32 15.75
C PRO A 539 -0.14 -33.45 15.51
N TYR A 540 1.15 -33.12 15.35
CA TYR A 540 2.17 -34.09 14.94
C TYR A 540 2.91 -34.70 16.13
N PHE A 541 3.08 -33.94 17.20
CA PHE A 541 3.70 -34.41 18.44
C PHE A 541 3.20 -33.61 19.65
N SER A 542 3.22 -34.24 20.82
CA SER A 542 2.75 -33.67 22.08
C SER A 542 3.82 -32.82 22.79
N ARG A 543 5.10 -33.17 22.57
CA ARG A 543 6.31 -32.58 23.15
C ARG A 543 7.48 -32.70 22.18
N CYS A 544 8.54 -31.93 22.37
CA CYS A 544 9.75 -31.96 21.57
C CYS A 544 10.98 -31.89 22.47
N ASN A 545 11.72 -33.00 22.56
CA ASN A 545 12.89 -33.12 23.42
C ASN A 545 14.22 -33.14 22.67
N SER A 546 14.22 -33.47 21.37
CA SER A 546 15.43 -33.36 20.55
C SER A 546 15.11 -32.94 19.11
N VAL A 547 16.08 -32.31 18.45
CA VAL A 547 15.91 -31.70 17.12
C VAL A 547 17.17 -31.91 16.30
N ARG A 548 17.01 -32.36 15.05
CA ARG A 548 18.07 -32.39 14.05
C ARG A 548 17.80 -31.33 13.00
N VAL A 549 18.73 -30.41 12.81
CA VAL A 549 18.68 -29.44 11.71
C VAL A 549 19.67 -29.89 10.64
N ASP A 550 19.17 -30.44 9.55
CA ASP A 550 20.03 -30.90 8.46
C ASP A 550 20.51 -29.73 7.58
N SER A 551 19.65 -28.73 7.39
CA SER A 551 19.93 -27.55 6.58
C SER A 551 19.00 -26.37 6.90
N GLY A 552 19.47 -25.15 6.61
CA GLY A 552 18.78 -23.90 6.93
C GLY A 552 19.00 -23.43 8.38
N CYS A 553 18.53 -22.22 8.67
CA CYS A 553 18.47 -21.65 10.02
C CYS A 553 17.01 -21.53 10.44
N TRP A 554 16.70 -21.91 11.68
CA TRP A 554 15.32 -22.08 12.14
C TRP A 554 15.06 -21.30 13.42
N MET A 555 13.87 -20.71 13.53
CA MET A 555 13.35 -20.16 14.78
C MET A 555 12.20 -21.03 15.28
N LEU A 556 12.34 -21.64 16.45
CA LEU A 556 11.30 -22.42 17.11
C LEU A 556 10.53 -21.53 18.10
N TYR A 557 9.27 -21.89 18.34
CA TYR A 557 8.36 -21.14 19.21
C TYR A 557 7.60 -22.07 20.15
N GLU A 558 7.45 -21.65 21.41
CA GLU A 558 6.75 -22.45 22.42
C GLU A 558 5.24 -22.58 22.21
N GLN A 559 4.63 -21.64 21.49
CA GLN A 559 3.20 -21.60 21.24
C GLN A 559 2.89 -21.70 19.74
N PRO A 560 1.66 -22.12 19.36
CA PRO A 560 1.20 -22.02 17.98
C PRO A 560 1.21 -20.58 17.47
N ASN A 561 1.18 -20.42 16.15
CA ASN A 561 1.16 -19.14 15.45
C ASN A 561 2.37 -18.23 15.77
N PHE A 562 3.53 -18.84 16.00
CA PHE A 562 4.82 -18.15 16.17
C PHE A 562 4.85 -17.23 17.39
N ALA A 563 4.25 -17.70 18.49
CA ALA A 563 4.16 -16.98 19.76
C ALA A 563 4.95 -17.68 20.89
N GLY A 564 5.16 -16.98 22.00
CA GLY A 564 5.91 -17.47 23.15
C GLY A 564 7.42 -17.29 23.02
N CYS A 565 8.19 -18.01 23.85
CA CYS A 565 9.65 -17.95 23.80
C CYS A 565 10.17 -18.48 22.46
N GLN A 566 11.24 -17.85 21.96
CA GLN A 566 11.81 -18.14 20.65
C GLN A 566 13.19 -18.80 20.81
N TYR A 567 13.50 -19.77 19.95
CA TYR A 567 14.76 -20.51 19.98
C TYR A 567 15.38 -20.61 18.59
N PHE A 568 16.56 -20.03 18.41
CA PHE A 568 17.33 -20.03 17.19
C PHE A 568 18.20 -21.27 17.08
N LEU A 569 18.01 -22.04 16.02
CA LEU A 569 18.78 -23.23 15.71
C LEU A 569 19.44 -23.09 14.34
N ARG A 570 20.71 -23.49 14.25
CA ARG A 570 21.46 -23.63 13.01
C ARG A 570 21.55 -25.12 12.67
N ARG A 571 22.13 -25.43 11.50
CA ARG A 571 22.51 -26.79 11.14
C ARG A 571 23.29 -27.45 12.29
N GLY A 572 22.81 -28.61 12.74
CA GLY A 572 23.37 -29.30 13.90
C GLY A 572 22.42 -30.31 14.53
N ASP A 573 22.99 -31.12 15.42
CA ASP A 573 22.31 -32.13 16.20
C ASP A 573 22.08 -31.60 17.63
N TYR A 574 20.82 -31.50 18.03
CA TYR A 574 20.43 -31.07 19.38
C TYR A 574 19.71 -32.21 20.12
N PRO A 575 20.44 -33.11 20.80
CA PRO A 575 19.85 -34.28 21.46
C PRO A 575 19.01 -33.97 22.72
N ASP A 576 18.98 -32.73 23.20
CA ASP A 576 18.20 -32.29 24.36
C ASP A 576 17.76 -30.82 24.21
N TYR A 577 16.56 -30.47 24.69
CA TYR A 577 16.03 -29.11 24.57
C TYR A 577 16.86 -28.02 25.25
N GLN A 578 17.63 -28.39 26.27
CA GLN A 578 18.57 -27.47 26.92
C GLN A 578 19.67 -26.99 25.97
N GLN A 579 19.98 -27.75 24.91
CA GLN A 579 21.03 -27.39 23.96
C GLN A 579 20.68 -26.22 23.04
N TRP A 580 19.38 -25.96 22.82
CA TRP A 580 18.91 -24.75 22.14
C TRP A 580 18.42 -23.67 23.11
N MET A 581 18.84 -23.75 24.38
CA MET A 581 18.38 -22.87 25.48
C MET A 581 16.86 -22.95 25.73
N GLY A 582 16.23 -24.09 25.38
CA GLY A 582 14.84 -24.36 25.69
C GLY A 582 14.57 -24.35 27.18
N LEU A 583 13.52 -23.64 27.60
CA LEU A 583 13.03 -23.66 28.99
C LEU A 583 12.10 -24.85 29.26
N SER A 584 11.56 -25.45 28.20
CA SER A 584 10.63 -26.58 28.24
C SER A 584 10.76 -27.45 26.99
N ASP A 585 10.09 -28.61 26.99
CA ASP A 585 9.89 -29.47 25.82
C ASP A 585 8.73 -28.99 24.91
N SER A 586 8.23 -27.77 25.12
CA SER A 586 7.15 -27.22 24.31
C SER A 586 7.72 -26.54 23.07
N VAL A 587 7.64 -27.21 21.92
CA VAL A 587 7.79 -26.59 20.60
C VAL A 587 6.46 -26.76 19.87
N ARG A 588 5.84 -25.65 19.44
CA ARG A 588 4.50 -25.67 18.85
C ARG A 588 4.39 -24.95 17.52
N SER A 589 5.40 -24.18 17.13
CA SER A 589 5.57 -23.70 15.77
C SER A 589 7.04 -23.47 15.44
N CYS A 590 7.39 -23.41 14.15
CA CYS A 590 8.74 -23.16 13.68
C CYS A 590 8.73 -22.26 12.44
N ARG A 591 9.80 -21.49 12.23
CA ARG A 591 10.03 -20.68 11.03
C ARG A 591 11.39 -20.97 10.44
N LEU A 592 11.44 -21.14 9.14
CA LEU A 592 12.69 -21.15 8.41
C LEU A 592 13.10 -19.71 8.14
N ILE A 593 14.26 -19.33 8.66
CA ILE A 593 14.81 -18.00 8.50
C ILE A 593 15.45 -17.90 7.11
N PRO A 594 14.97 -17.02 6.22
CA PRO A 594 15.50 -16.91 4.87
C PRO A 594 16.96 -16.42 4.85
N HIS A 595 17.76 -17.03 3.98
CA HIS A 595 19.11 -16.56 3.67
C HIS A 595 19.05 -15.14 3.07
N SER A 596 19.98 -14.27 3.43
CA SER A 596 19.99 -12.87 2.96
C SER A 596 21.39 -12.45 2.55
N SER A 597 21.58 -12.06 1.29
CA SER A 597 22.90 -11.64 0.79
C SER A 597 23.41 -10.33 1.40
N SER A 598 22.54 -9.55 2.05
CA SER A 598 22.87 -8.32 2.75
C SER A 598 22.13 -8.20 4.08
N HIS A 599 22.79 -7.59 5.05
CA HIS A 599 22.28 -7.39 6.41
C HIS A 599 22.59 -5.96 6.86
N ARG A 600 21.56 -5.23 7.28
CA ARG A 600 21.72 -3.87 7.80
C ARG A 600 20.58 -3.53 8.76
N ILE A 601 20.92 -3.14 9.98
CA ILE A 601 19.96 -2.74 11.02
C ILE A 601 20.43 -1.45 11.70
N ARG A 602 19.47 -0.55 11.94
CA ARG A 602 19.64 0.64 12.78
C ARG A 602 18.99 0.44 14.12
N MET A 603 19.67 0.87 15.16
CA MET A 603 19.24 0.72 16.56
C MET A 603 19.28 2.08 17.22
N TYR A 604 18.24 2.40 17.99
CA TYR A 604 18.05 3.72 18.57
C TYR A 604 17.88 3.63 20.09
N GLU A 605 18.47 4.62 20.78
CA GLU A 605 18.45 4.76 22.23
C GLU A 605 17.04 4.94 22.80
N ARG A 606 16.09 5.48 22.03
CA ARG A 606 14.72 5.74 22.49
C ARG A 606 13.69 5.15 21.54
N GLU A 607 12.47 5.04 22.03
CA GLU A 607 11.30 4.66 21.23
C GLU A 607 11.09 5.65 20.07
N ASP A 608 10.38 5.21 19.04
CA ASP A 608 10.06 6.01 17.85
C ASP A 608 11.29 6.59 17.12
N TYR A 609 12.40 5.84 17.09
CA TYR A 609 13.64 6.20 16.37
C TYR A 609 14.31 7.47 16.88
N ARG A 610 14.16 7.77 18.17
CA ARG A 610 14.74 8.96 18.82
C ARG A 610 16.04 8.63 19.56
N GLY A 611 16.79 9.67 19.91
CA GLY A 611 18.05 9.53 20.65
C GLY A 611 19.22 9.14 19.75
N GLN A 612 20.29 8.62 20.35
CA GLN A 612 21.46 8.19 19.60
C GLN A 612 21.14 6.97 18.73
N MET A 613 21.68 6.97 17.50
CA MET A 613 21.50 5.90 16.52
C MET A 613 22.84 5.24 16.21
N VAL A 614 22.81 3.90 16.14
CA VAL A 614 23.92 3.10 15.65
C VAL A 614 23.43 2.18 14.53
N GLU A 615 24.29 1.95 13.53
CA GLU A 615 24.02 1.06 12.41
C GLU A 615 25.02 -0.09 12.44
N ILE A 616 24.55 -1.32 12.28
CA ILE A 616 25.39 -2.52 12.20
C ILE A 616 25.03 -3.36 10.97
N THR A 617 26.08 -3.94 10.39
CA THR A 617 26.05 -4.83 9.21
C THR A 617 26.57 -6.24 9.51
N ASP A 618 27.17 -6.40 10.69
CA ASP A 618 27.86 -7.61 11.12
C ASP A 618 27.46 -7.98 12.55
N ASP A 619 27.74 -9.22 12.92
CA ASP A 619 27.49 -9.75 14.24
C ASP A 619 28.20 -8.93 15.33
N CYS A 620 27.56 -8.84 16.49
CA CYS A 620 28.08 -8.12 17.64
C CYS A 620 27.76 -8.88 18.92
N SER A 621 28.76 -9.52 19.53
CA SER A 621 28.61 -10.29 20.78
C SER A 621 28.49 -9.41 22.04
N HIS A 622 28.92 -8.14 21.94
CA HIS A 622 28.90 -7.14 23.02
C HIS A 622 28.59 -5.75 22.46
N LEU A 623 27.31 -5.37 22.44
CA LEU A 623 26.88 -4.06 21.93
C LEU A 623 27.42 -2.89 22.77
N GLN A 624 27.50 -3.07 24.09
CA GLN A 624 27.95 -2.02 25.01
C GLN A 624 29.44 -1.69 24.83
N ASP A 625 30.30 -2.69 24.69
CA ASP A 625 31.74 -2.46 24.49
C ASP A 625 32.02 -1.73 23.17
N ARG A 626 31.22 -2.02 22.14
CA ARG A 626 31.40 -1.45 20.80
C ARG A 626 30.86 -0.02 20.67
N PHE A 627 29.78 0.31 21.37
CA PHE A 627 29.04 1.57 21.16
C PHE A 627 28.89 2.45 22.41
N HIS A 628 29.36 1.97 23.58
CA HIS A 628 29.28 2.66 24.87
C HIS A 628 27.85 3.05 25.30
N PHE A 629 26.84 2.37 24.75
CA PHE A 629 25.42 2.53 25.07
C PHE A 629 24.77 1.17 25.29
N SER A 630 23.96 1.05 26.34
CA SER A 630 23.38 -0.22 26.79
C SER A 630 21.91 -0.39 26.43
N ASP A 631 21.17 0.70 26.18
CA ASP A 631 19.70 0.66 26.07
C ASP A 631 19.19 1.02 24.67
N PHE A 632 18.83 0.00 23.88
CA PHE A 632 18.10 0.14 22.61
C PHE A 632 16.61 -0.08 22.82
N HIS A 633 15.80 0.85 22.31
CA HIS A 633 14.35 0.91 22.49
C HIS A 633 13.57 0.85 21.19
N SER A 634 14.21 1.14 20.05
CA SER A 634 13.60 0.95 18.74
C SER A 634 14.64 0.49 17.71
N PHE A 635 14.17 -0.25 16.71
CA PHE A 635 14.98 -0.83 15.65
C PHE A 635 14.36 -0.56 14.28
N HIS A 636 15.21 -0.33 13.29
CA HIS A 636 14.81 -0.32 11.89
C HIS A 636 15.69 -1.32 11.15
N VAL A 637 15.13 -2.48 10.84
CA VAL A 637 15.81 -3.52 10.05
C VAL A 637 15.64 -3.17 8.59
N LEU A 638 16.72 -2.71 7.97
CA LEU A 638 16.72 -2.27 6.58
C LEU A 638 16.87 -3.49 5.65
N GLU A 639 17.78 -4.39 5.98
CA GLU A 639 18.16 -5.53 5.15
C GLU A 639 18.46 -6.76 6.02
N GLY A 640 18.10 -7.93 5.51
CA GLY A 640 18.35 -9.22 6.15
C GLY A 640 17.51 -9.50 7.40
N TYR A 641 17.76 -10.66 8.00
CA TYR A 641 17.12 -11.10 9.24
C TYR A 641 18.14 -11.07 10.37
N TRP A 642 17.69 -10.73 11.57
CA TRP A 642 18.56 -10.57 12.75
C TRP A 642 18.00 -11.32 13.95
N VAL A 643 18.87 -11.89 14.77
CA VAL A 643 18.52 -12.49 16.06
C VAL A 643 19.13 -11.66 17.16
N LEU A 644 18.28 -11.05 17.98
CA LEU A 644 18.68 -10.34 19.19
C LEU A 644 18.72 -11.33 20.36
N TYR A 645 19.78 -11.24 21.14
CA TYR A 645 19.98 -12.00 22.37
C TYR A 645 19.95 -11.05 23.57
N GLU A 646 19.19 -11.45 24.58
CA GLU A 646 19.04 -10.72 25.84
C GLU A 646 20.37 -10.57 26.59
N MET A 647 21.26 -11.57 26.50
CA MET A 647 22.57 -11.59 27.18
C MET A 647 23.74 -11.58 26.16
N PRO A 648 24.94 -11.14 26.57
CA PRO A 648 26.13 -11.17 25.72
C PRO A 648 26.50 -12.58 25.25
N ASN A 649 27.35 -12.65 24.23
CA ASN A 649 27.87 -13.90 23.69
C ASN A 649 26.76 -14.89 23.28
N TYR A 650 25.68 -14.33 22.71
CA TYR A 650 24.56 -15.08 22.14
C TYR A 650 23.85 -15.98 23.15
N ARG A 651 23.54 -15.42 24.34
CA ARG A 651 22.85 -16.13 25.42
C ARG A 651 21.51 -15.48 25.76
N GLY A 652 20.68 -16.20 26.52
CA GLY A 652 19.41 -15.68 27.04
C GLY A 652 18.27 -15.79 26.03
N ARG A 653 17.19 -15.01 26.27
CA ARG A 653 16.04 -15.01 25.37
C ARG A 653 16.43 -14.48 24.00
N GLN A 654 15.85 -15.08 22.98
CA GLN A 654 16.11 -14.77 21.58
C GLN A 654 14.89 -14.11 20.95
N TYR A 655 15.14 -13.17 20.03
CA TYR A 655 14.10 -12.46 19.31
C TYR A 655 14.45 -12.33 17.83
N LEU A 656 13.59 -12.87 16.96
CA LEU A 656 13.73 -12.72 15.52
C LEU A 656 13.23 -11.34 15.05
N LEU A 657 14.14 -10.55 14.52
CA LEU A 657 13.89 -9.28 13.85
C LEU A 657 13.91 -9.49 12.34
N ARG A 658 12.80 -9.16 11.68
CA ARG A 658 12.59 -9.23 10.22
C ARG A 658 12.76 -7.83 9.62
N PRO A 659 12.99 -7.69 8.30
CA PRO A 659 12.95 -6.38 7.66
C PRO A 659 11.68 -5.61 8.04
N GLY A 660 11.84 -4.39 8.56
CA GLY A 660 10.71 -3.65 9.12
C GLY A 660 11.06 -2.63 10.20
N GLU A 661 10.00 -1.98 10.66
CA GLU A 661 9.99 -0.90 11.64
C GLU A 661 9.53 -1.41 13.01
N TYR A 662 10.41 -1.30 14.02
CA TYR A 662 10.13 -1.68 15.41
C TYR A 662 10.28 -0.44 16.29
N ARG A 663 9.18 0.20 16.68
CA ARG A 663 9.18 1.50 17.38
C ARG A 663 9.35 1.36 18.89
N ARG A 664 9.04 0.18 19.43
CA ARG A 664 9.10 -0.13 20.88
C ARG A 664 9.27 -1.62 21.11
N TYR A 665 9.69 -1.98 22.32
CA TYR A 665 10.08 -3.35 22.68
C TYR A 665 9.00 -4.42 22.53
N HIS A 666 7.73 -4.05 22.67
CA HIS A 666 6.61 -4.95 22.39
C HIS A 666 6.55 -5.41 20.93
N ASP A 667 7.07 -4.62 19.98
CA ASP A 667 6.94 -4.89 18.55
C ASP A 667 7.75 -6.13 18.11
N TRP A 668 8.77 -6.54 18.89
CA TRP A 668 9.54 -7.76 18.68
C TRP A 668 9.31 -8.84 19.75
N GLY A 669 8.29 -8.66 20.60
CA GLY A 669 7.89 -9.64 21.60
C GLY A 669 8.69 -9.59 22.91
N ALA A 670 9.44 -8.52 23.17
CA ALA A 670 10.09 -8.32 24.45
C ALA A 670 9.10 -7.79 25.51
N VAL A 671 9.35 -8.12 26.78
CA VAL A 671 8.48 -7.76 27.93
C VAL A 671 8.83 -6.41 28.55
N ASN A 672 10.07 -5.94 28.38
CA ASN A 672 10.52 -4.62 28.80
C ASN A 672 11.70 -4.16 27.92
N ALA A 673 12.09 -2.89 28.06
CA ALA A 673 13.30 -2.36 27.42
C ALA A 673 14.57 -2.49 28.30
N ARG A 674 14.38 -2.74 29.61
CA ARG A 674 15.45 -2.88 30.63
C ARG A 674 15.73 -4.34 30.90
N TRP A 675 16.78 -4.82 30.26
CA TRP A 675 17.32 -6.15 30.46
C TRP A 675 18.29 -6.07 31.64
N GLU A 676 18.12 -6.92 32.65
CA GLU A 676 19.02 -6.92 33.82
C GLU A 676 20.41 -7.42 33.39
N GLY A 677 21.37 -6.50 33.26
CA GLY A 677 22.79 -6.81 33.09
C GLY A 677 23.44 -6.11 31.89
N ASP A 678 24.68 -5.67 32.09
CA ASP A 678 25.59 -5.21 31.04
C ASP A 678 25.80 -6.33 30.02
N SER A 679 25.02 -6.32 28.95
CA SER A 679 25.42 -6.56 27.55
C SER A 679 24.28 -7.20 26.73
N ARG A 680 24.16 -6.78 25.47
CA ARG A 680 23.22 -7.31 24.49
C ARG A 680 24.02 -7.82 23.29
N ALA A 681 23.66 -8.98 22.75
CA ALA A 681 24.31 -9.55 21.57
C ALA A 681 23.34 -9.58 20.38
N ILE A 682 23.85 -9.34 19.18
CA ILE A 682 23.11 -9.43 17.93
C ILE A 682 23.87 -10.35 16.98
N ALA A 683 23.17 -11.31 16.40
CA ALA A 683 23.67 -12.17 15.34
C ALA A 683 22.85 -11.98 14.06
N ARG A 684 23.52 -12.10 12.92
CA ARG A 684 22.91 -12.29 11.60
C ARG A 684 22.84 -13.77 11.28
N ASN A 685 21.94 -14.15 10.39
CA ASN A 685 21.59 -15.56 10.21
C ASN A 685 22.61 -16.38 9.41
N ASP A 686 23.61 -15.74 8.78
CA ASP A 686 24.46 -16.39 7.76
C ASP A 686 25.89 -16.75 8.19
N VAL A 687 26.24 -16.71 9.48
CA VAL A 687 27.58 -17.15 9.90
C VAL A 687 27.62 -18.67 10.03
N ASP A 688 28.11 -19.33 8.96
CA ASP A 688 28.58 -20.73 8.91
C ASP A 688 29.86 -20.94 9.75
N GLY A 689 29.85 -20.47 11.00
CA GLY A 689 30.91 -20.69 11.97
C GLY A 689 30.31 -21.19 13.28
N PRO A 690 30.93 -22.17 13.95
CA PRO A 690 30.43 -22.62 15.24
C PRO A 690 30.48 -21.46 16.22
N ILE A 691 29.32 -20.97 16.67
CA ILE A 691 29.25 -20.32 17.98
C ILE A 691 29.50 -21.46 18.95
N HIS A 692 30.73 -21.58 19.43
CA HIS A 692 31.03 -22.44 20.56
C HIS A 692 30.14 -21.97 21.71
N LEU A 693 29.02 -22.68 21.93
CA LEU A 693 28.43 -22.76 23.25
C LEU A 693 29.57 -23.26 24.12
N VAL A 694 30.21 -22.35 24.86
CA VAL A 694 31.23 -22.69 25.83
C VAL A 694 30.53 -23.57 26.86
N GLY A 695 30.56 -24.88 26.60
CA GLY A 695 30.34 -25.91 27.57
C GLY A 695 31.49 -25.80 28.56
N GLY A 696 31.31 -24.88 29.52
CA GLY A 696 32.16 -24.83 30.69
C GLY A 696 31.97 -26.12 31.45
N LYS A 697 32.81 -27.12 31.17
CA LYS A 697 33.31 -28.00 32.23
C LYS A 697 34.23 -27.15 33.12
N GLY A 698 33.63 -26.19 33.82
CA GLY A 698 34.23 -25.50 34.95
C GLY A 698 33.80 -26.25 36.19
N LYS A 699 34.78 -26.71 36.97
CA LYS A 699 34.61 -27.38 38.27
C LYS A 699 33.44 -26.77 39.05
N ALA A 700 32.37 -27.52 39.23
CA ALA A 700 31.45 -27.34 40.34
C ALA A 700 32.07 -28.05 41.54
N ASP A 701 33.03 -27.39 42.18
CA ASP A 701 33.44 -27.65 43.55
C ASP A 701 33.98 -26.32 44.09
N GLU A 702 33.47 -25.94 45.26
CA GLU A 702 33.77 -24.71 46.01
C GLU A 702 33.15 -23.41 45.46
N ASP A 703 31.86 -23.19 45.76
CA ASP A 703 31.35 -21.89 46.26
C ASP A 703 29.84 -21.89 46.56
N THR A 704 29.36 -22.93 47.28
CA THR A 704 28.08 -22.90 48.00
C THR A 704 28.30 -23.13 49.49
N ARG A 705 29.11 -22.25 50.10
CA ARG A 705 29.16 -22.04 51.56
C ARG A 705 29.30 -20.56 51.89
N SER A 706 28.30 -19.76 51.54
CA SER A 706 28.01 -18.51 52.26
C SER A 706 26.68 -17.96 51.77
N LEU A 707 25.57 -18.43 52.34
CA LEU A 707 24.27 -17.71 52.43
C LEU A 707 23.26 -18.59 53.17
N SER A 708 23.62 -19.00 54.40
CA SER A 708 22.68 -19.63 55.33
C SER A 708 23.07 -19.39 56.78
N GLN A 709 23.38 -18.15 57.17
CA GLN A 709 23.45 -17.76 58.58
C GLN A 709 23.19 -16.26 58.73
N HIS A 710 21.92 -15.88 58.86
CA HIS A 710 21.47 -14.85 59.79
C HIS A 710 19.95 -14.78 59.81
N ARG A 711 19.34 -15.58 60.69
CA ARG A 711 18.24 -15.16 61.59
C ARG A 711 17.71 -16.36 62.37
N SER A 712 18.31 -16.57 63.53
CA SER A 712 17.57 -17.00 64.72
C SER A 712 18.38 -16.62 65.95
N SER A 713 17.86 -15.72 66.77
CA SER A 713 17.67 -16.06 68.18
C SER A 713 16.85 -15.02 68.92
N ARG A 714 16.19 -15.55 69.95
CA ARG A 714 15.56 -14.93 71.13
C ARG A 714 14.08 -14.53 70.94
N LYS A 715 13.17 -15.40 71.40
CA LYS A 715 12.69 -15.61 72.81
C LYS A 715 11.52 -14.66 73.04
N THR A 716 10.35 -15.02 73.53
CA THR A 716 9.92 -16.04 74.50
C THR A 716 8.42 -16.29 74.33
N GLY A 717 7.96 -17.50 74.63
CA GLY A 717 6.53 -17.78 74.82
C GLY A 717 6.02 -17.31 76.18
N SER A 718 4.72 -17.04 76.24
CA SER A 718 3.86 -17.16 77.43
C SER A 718 2.41 -17.18 76.92
N GLY A 719 1.76 -18.35 77.00
CA GLY A 719 0.53 -18.57 77.79
C GLY A 719 -0.73 -18.00 77.12
N GLY A 720 -1.81 -18.72 76.90
CA GLY A 720 -2.27 -20.02 77.36
C GLY A 720 -3.80 -20.04 77.20
N VAL A 721 -4.39 -21.23 77.32
CA VAL A 721 -5.81 -21.48 77.69
C VAL A 721 -6.84 -20.98 76.65
N SER A 722 -7.74 -21.77 76.08
CA SER A 722 -8.31 -23.09 76.33
C SER A 722 -9.00 -23.54 75.05
#